data_AF-A0A1G1J037-F1
#
_entry.id   AF-A0A1G1J037-F1
#
_cell.length_a   1.000
_cell.length_b   1.000
_cell.length_c   1.000
_cell.angle_alpha   90.00
_cell.angle_beta   90.00
_cell.angle_gamma   90.00
#
_symmetry.space_group_name_H-M   'P 1'
#
loop_
_entity.id
_entity.type
_entity.pdbx_description
1 polymer ?
#
loop_
_entity_poly.entity_id
_entity_poly.type
_entity_poly.pdbx_seq_one_letter_code
_entity_poly.pdbx_strand_id
1 'polypeptide(L)'
;LKALGYTDEQILTMFYPIEDITIKHGIASRVISDALIGIKALRNIIIPKTKEVVVKEGSRITKAVIKKMEASGIKEIAVSKEELIGRVTLNDIVDPETGEVVLEGNDEINSDVIEKIMTSKISKLHLLLIDGLHYLPSIRDTLIIDKIKSTDEALKEIYRKLRPGEPPAISDAKELFNGLFFNPRRYDLSPVGRLKLNTRLGLDVPPDTRVLTDKDIIEIIRYLLNLRVGKGEVDDIDHLGNRRIRSVGELLENQFRIGLVRMERAVKEKMTLTELEEPQAMPHNLINAKPVIAVIKEFFGSSQLSQFMDQTNPLSEITHKRRLSALGPGGLTRERAGFEVRDVHPTHYGRICPVETPEGPNIGLITSLASYARVNDFGFIETPYRKVKNGKVTDEIEYLSAIEEGKYVIAQVSPIDGRGYLAEETISARVGGDFKLVTREDVHYMDVSPKQIVSISASLIPFLENDDANRALMGSNMQRQAVPLLHTEAPVVGTGMEYVAARDSGVMVTAKRSGVVESVDASRVVVKCDGGVDIYKLIKFYRSNQGTCVNQKPIVKSGEIVKKGQIIADGPATALGELALGKNVLVAFMPWNGYNFEDAIILNERLAKQDTYTSIHIEEFEIEARETKLGPEEITRDIPNIAEEILRNLDESGIVRIGAEVKPGDILVGKVTPKGETQLTPEEKLLRAIFGDKAEEVRENCLYDPPGIEGTVIDVKILSRKGVEKDERTKSIEKEDIQRIKEDLAEEIRITEESKNKKIREMLLGQKIAEDIKLPGTKTILCQKGKKLTEEHLNNIPDSYLNKLKIADDEKREKIKLVEKETENCISLLEDSYSEKIGRMKKGDELPPGVLKIVKVY
;
A
#
# COMPACT_ATOMS: atom_id res chain seq x y z
N LEU A 1 28.70 21.35 -14.70
CA LEU A 1 29.96 20.67 -15.09
C LEU A 1 31.18 21.36 -14.49
N LYS A 2 31.40 22.67 -14.69
CA LYS A 2 32.50 23.43 -14.04
C LYS A 2 32.54 23.31 -12.51
N ALA A 3 31.38 23.33 -11.86
CA ALA A 3 31.26 23.11 -10.41
C ALA A 3 31.67 21.70 -9.94
N LEU A 4 31.70 20.70 -10.84
CA LEU A 4 32.22 19.35 -10.58
C LEU A 4 33.74 19.26 -10.74
N GLY A 5 34.39 20.35 -11.16
CA GLY A 5 35.84 20.39 -11.39
C GLY A 5 36.28 20.16 -12.83
N TYR A 6 35.34 20.08 -13.79
CA TYR A 6 35.69 19.91 -15.21
C TYR A 6 36.02 21.23 -15.90
N THR A 7 37.13 21.24 -16.64
CA THR A 7 37.54 22.37 -17.50
C THR A 7 36.77 22.41 -18.82
N ASP A 8 36.82 23.52 -19.55
CA ASP A 8 36.14 23.66 -20.85
C ASP A 8 36.63 22.62 -21.86
N GLU A 9 37.94 22.37 -21.91
CA GLU A 9 38.55 21.33 -22.75
C GLU A 9 38.00 19.92 -22.41
N GLN A 10 37.89 19.60 -21.13
CA GLN A 10 37.35 18.32 -20.67
C GLN A 10 35.87 18.18 -21.02
N ILE A 11 35.08 19.24 -20.84
CA ILE A 11 33.66 19.25 -21.19
C ILE A 11 33.48 19.02 -22.69
N LEU A 12 34.23 19.72 -23.53
CA LEU A 12 34.15 19.58 -24.98
C LEU A 12 34.54 18.15 -25.43
N THR A 13 35.60 17.59 -24.85
CA THR A 13 36.05 16.21 -25.11
C THR A 13 34.99 15.16 -24.73
N MET A 14 34.14 15.42 -23.73
CA MET A 14 33.11 14.48 -23.29
C MET A 14 31.91 14.36 -24.24
N PHE A 15 31.60 15.44 -24.98
CA PHE A 15 30.39 15.51 -25.82
C PHE A 15 30.69 15.50 -27.32
N TYR A 16 31.90 15.88 -27.74
CA TYR A 16 32.28 15.94 -29.14
C TYR A 16 33.43 14.97 -29.44
N PRO A 17 33.39 14.25 -30.56
CA PRO A 17 34.56 13.53 -31.04
C PRO A 17 35.59 14.53 -31.56
N ILE A 18 36.86 14.22 -31.28
CA ILE A 18 38.00 15.07 -31.64
C ILE A 18 38.54 14.58 -32.99
N GLU A 19 38.75 15.54 -33.89
CA GLU A 19 39.45 15.33 -35.14
C GLU A 19 40.88 15.84 -35.03
N ASP A 20 41.84 14.92 -35.10
CA ASP A 20 43.27 15.24 -35.09
C ASP A 20 43.76 15.57 -36.50
N ILE A 21 44.24 16.81 -36.67
CA ILE A 21 44.85 17.27 -37.91
C ILE A 21 46.35 17.46 -37.70
N THR A 22 47.15 16.76 -38.49
CA THR A 22 48.62 16.85 -38.47
C THR A 22 49.09 17.75 -39.61
N ILE A 23 49.94 18.72 -39.29
CA ILE A 23 50.53 19.63 -40.27
C ILE A 23 52.00 19.22 -40.50
N LYS A 24 52.33 18.81 -41.73
CA LYS A 24 53.71 18.45 -42.15
C LYS A 24 54.07 19.26 -43.40
N HIS A 25 55.15 20.04 -43.36
CA HIS A 25 55.63 20.85 -44.49
C HIS A 25 54.54 21.75 -45.13
N GLY A 26 53.67 22.36 -44.32
CA GLY A 26 52.59 23.23 -44.79
C GLY A 26 51.37 22.50 -45.39
N ILE A 27 51.31 21.17 -45.30
CA ILE A 27 50.15 20.36 -45.70
C ILE A 27 49.45 19.84 -44.44
N ALA A 28 48.16 20.20 -44.30
CA ALA A 28 47.29 19.68 -43.27
C ALA A 28 46.71 18.31 -43.68
N SER A 29 46.71 17.36 -42.77
CA SER A 29 46.20 16.00 -43.01
C SER A 29 45.40 15.49 -41.81
N ARG A 30 44.23 14.91 -42.04
CA ARG A 30 43.35 14.33 -41.00
C ARG A 30 43.56 12.82 -40.91
N VAL A 31 43.48 12.27 -39.71
CA VAL A 31 43.52 10.81 -39.49
C VAL A 31 42.16 10.20 -39.84
N ILE A 32 42.15 9.04 -40.51
CA ILE A 32 40.90 8.32 -40.81
C ILE A 32 40.29 7.78 -39.52
N SER A 33 39.04 8.14 -39.26
CA SER A 33 38.26 7.64 -38.13
C SER A 33 36.80 7.43 -38.53
N ASP A 34 36.06 6.65 -37.74
CA ASP A 34 34.62 6.46 -37.88
C ASP A 34 33.82 7.78 -37.76
N ALA A 35 34.45 8.85 -37.26
CA ALA A 35 33.85 10.18 -37.17
C ALA A 35 33.63 10.83 -38.55
N LEU A 36 34.28 10.33 -39.61
CA LEU A 36 34.12 10.83 -40.98
C LEU A 36 32.86 10.29 -41.69
N ILE A 37 32.12 9.36 -41.07
CA ILE A 37 30.91 8.76 -41.66
C ILE A 37 29.84 9.84 -41.88
N GLY A 38 29.36 9.97 -43.13
CA GLY A 38 28.31 10.91 -43.50
C GLY A 38 28.81 12.27 -43.98
N ILE A 39 30.08 12.60 -43.77
CA ILE A 39 30.71 13.82 -44.28
C ILE A 39 30.89 13.71 -45.80
N LYS A 40 30.65 14.81 -46.54
CA LYS A 40 30.93 14.87 -47.98
C LYS A 40 32.43 15.07 -48.19
N ALA A 41 33.04 14.23 -49.02
CA ALA A 41 34.43 14.44 -49.43
C ALA A 41 34.52 15.63 -50.39
N LEU A 42 35.31 16.63 -50.06
CA LEU A 42 35.50 17.84 -50.90
C LEU A 42 36.59 17.65 -51.96
N ARG A 43 37.29 16.52 -51.95
CA ARG A 43 38.26 16.12 -52.97
C ARG A 43 38.18 14.62 -53.24
N ASN A 44 38.69 14.22 -54.40
CA ASN A 44 38.85 12.81 -54.73
C ASN A 44 39.88 12.16 -53.79
N ILE A 45 39.47 11.12 -53.05
CA ILE A 45 40.38 10.34 -52.20
C ILE A 45 40.90 9.18 -53.04
N ILE A 46 42.21 9.14 -53.25
CA ILE A 46 42.88 8.21 -54.17
C ILE A 46 43.77 7.24 -53.40
N ILE A 47 43.77 5.95 -53.76
CA ILE A 47 44.69 4.96 -53.19
C ILE A 47 46.11 5.23 -53.70
N PRO A 48 47.11 5.43 -52.82
CA PRO A 48 48.49 5.75 -53.23
C PRO A 48 49.15 4.70 -54.13
N LYS A 49 48.79 3.41 -53.96
CA LYS A 49 49.39 2.29 -54.71
C LYS A 49 48.71 2.01 -56.06
N THR A 50 47.40 2.23 -56.20
CA THR A 50 46.64 1.85 -57.41
C THR A 50 46.13 3.03 -58.22
N LYS A 51 46.25 4.27 -57.71
CA LYS A 51 45.66 5.49 -58.28
C LYS A 51 44.13 5.43 -58.49
N GLU A 52 43.46 4.47 -57.85
CA GLU A 52 42.02 4.29 -57.92
C GLU A 52 41.32 5.29 -56.98
N VAL A 53 40.25 5.92 -57.47
CA VAL A 53 39.44 6.88 -56.69
C VAL A 53 38.49 6.10 -55.78
N VAL A 54 38.74 6.13 -54.46
CA VAL A 54 37.91 5.47 -53.45
C VAL A 54 36.64 6.26 -53.18
N VAL A 55 36.74 7.59 -53.18
CA VAL A 55 35.62 8.51 -52.98
C VAL A 55 35.75 9.65 -53.97
N LYS A 56 34.70 9.88 -54.75
CA LYS A 56 34.61 11.02 -55.64
C LYS A 56 34.26 12.28 -54.84
N GLU A 57 34.80 13.41 -55.27
CA GLU A 57 34.41 14.73 -54.80
C GLU A 57 32.87 14.90 -54.79
N GLY A 58 32.36 15.47 -53.71
CA GLY A 58 30.92 15.63 -53.42
C GLY A 58 30.22 14.39 -52.84
N SER A 59 30.85 13.21 -52.85
CA SER A 59 30.25 11.97 -52.35
C SER A 59 30.39 11.82 -50.84
N ARG A 60 29.39 11.22 -50.17
CA ARG A 60 29.43 10.94 -48.74
C ARG A 60 30.32 9.75 -48.41
N ILE A 61 31.11 9.86 -47.36
CA ILE A 61 31.93 8.77 -46.82
C ILE A 61 31.01 7.80 -46.08
N THR A 62 31.02 6.53 -46.47
CA THR A 62 30.25 5.45 -45.82
C THR A 62 31.17 4.52 -45.03
N LYS A 63 30.61 3.73 -44.11
CA LYS A 63 31.39 2.74 -43.34
C LYS A 63 32.13 1.72 -44.23
N ALA A 64 31.55 1.35 -45.37
CA ALA A 64 32.18 0.48 -46.35
C ALA A 64 33.39 1.15 -47.02
N VAL A 65 33.30 2.45 -47.28
CA VAL A 65 34.38 3.27 -47.84
C VAL A 65 35.54 3.41 -46.84
N ILE A 66 35.26 3.65 -45.55
CA ILE A 66 36.29 3.72 -44.51
C ILE A 66 37.04 2.39 -44.41
N LYS A 67 36.33 1.26 -44.34
CA LYS A 67 36.96 -0.07 -44.33
C LYS A 67 37.82 -0.33 -45.58
N LYS A 68 37.39 0.17 -46.76
CA LYS A 68 38.20 0.10 -47.99
C LYS A 68 39.46 0.96 -47.91
N MET A 69 39.40 2.15 -47.30
CA MET A 69 40.57 3.01 -47.09
C MET A 69 41.57 2.38 -46.12
N GLU A 70 41.09 1.81 -45.01
CA GLU A 70 41.90 1.09 -44.03
C GLU A 70 42.57 -0.15 -44.64
N ALA A 71 41.81 -0.98 -45.37
CA ALA A 71 42.33 -2.16 -46.07
C ALA A 71 43.37 -1.80 -47.15
N SER A 72 43.28 -0.60 -47.72
CA SER A 72 44.22 -0.07 -48.71
C SER A 72 45.45 0.61 -48.08
N GLY A 73 45.55 0.65 -46.75
CA GLY A 73 46.68 1.19 -45.99
C GLY A 73 46.74 2.72 -45.93
N ILE A 74 45.64 3.42 -46.23
CA ILE A 74 45.55 4.88 -46.09
C ILE A 74 45.32 5.20 -44.61
N LYS A 75 46.20 6.01 -44.01
CA LYS A 75 46.09 6.42 -42.59
C LYS A 75 45.76 7.91 -42.41
N GLU A 76 46.19 8.75 -43.34
CA GLU A 76 46.01 10.21 -43.33
C GLU A 76 45.41 10.67 -44.67
N ILE A 77 44.46 11.61 -44.64
CA ILE A 77 43.84 12.25 -45.82
C ILE A 77 44.21 13.74 -45.82
N ALA A 78 44.64 14.29 -46.96
CA ALA A 78 44.95 15.72 -47.07
C ALA A 78 43.69 16.59 -46.92
N VAL A 79 43.80 17.66 -46.14
CA VAL A 79 42.74 18.63 -45.82
C VAL A 79 43.05 19.96 -46.49
N SER A 80 42.06 20.58 -47.13
CA SER A 80 42.22 21.90 -47.76
C SER A 80 42.18 23.04 -46.74
N LYS A 81 42.77 24.20 -47.05
CA LYS A 81 42.71 25.38 -46.16
C LYS A 81 41.26 25.88 -45.96
N GLU A 82 40.44 25.78 -47.00
CA GLU A 82 39.02 26.16 -46.99
C GLU A 82 38.19 25.29 -46.03
N GLU A 83 38.56 24.01 -45.85
CA GLU A 83 37.90 23.09 -44.93
C GLU A 83 38.14 23.38 -43.44
N LEU A 84 39.23 24.10 -43.15
CA LEU A 84 39.62 24.47 -41.78
C LEU A 84 38.93 25.76 -41.33
N ILE A 85 38.46 26.59 -42.25
CA ILE A 85 37.77 27.84 -41.94
C ILE A 85 36.40 27.52 -41.31
N GLY A 86 36.11 28.14 -40.17
CA GLY A 86 34.89 27.91 -39.40
C GLY A 86 34.88 26.62 -38.57
N ARG A 87 36.00 25.87 -38.54
CA ARG A 87 36.20 24.78 -37.58
C ARG A 87 36.60 25.34 -36.22
N VAL A 88 36.28 24.60 -35.17
CA VAL A 88 36.48 25.03 -33.78
C VAL A 88 37.62 24.23 -33.16
N THR A 89 38.49 24.92 -32.42
CA THR A 89 39.62 24.30 -31.69
C THR A 89 39.19 23.76 -30.33
N LEU A 90 39.78 22.63 -29.93
CA LEU A 90 39.58 22.06 -28.58
C LEU A 90 40.40 22.81 -27.52
N ASN A 91 41.71 22.96 -27.77
CA ASN A 91 42.68 23.55 -26.84
C ASN A 91 43.21 24.87 -27.38
N ASP A 92 43.80 25.67 -26.49
CA ASP A 92 44.58 26.85 -26.86
C ASP A 92 45.70 26.47 -27.82
N ILE A 93 45.76 27.17 -28.97
CA ILE A 93 46.87 27.04 -29.91
C ILE A 93 47.97 27.99 -29.47
N VAL A 94 49.07 27.45 -28.96
CA VAL A 94 50.23 28.23 -28.53
C VAL A 94 51.35 28.11 -29.57
N ASP A 95 51.97 29.23 -29.93
CA ASP A 95 53.16 29.21 -30.78
C ASP A 95 54.37 28.69 -29.96
N PRO A 96 55.01 27.58 -30.37
CA PRO A 96 56.14 27.03 -29.64
C PRO A 96 57.39 27.93 -29.65
N GLU A 97 57.51 28.91 -30.55
CA GLU A 97 58.66 29.82 -30.60
C GLU A 97 58.48 31.06 -29.72
N THR A 98 57.27 31.62 -29.62
CA THR A 98 57.00 32.86 -28.86
C THR A 98 56.30 32.63 -27.53
N GLY A 99 55.63 31.48 -27.35
CA GLY A 99 54.79 31.19 -26.20
C GLY A 99 53.46 31.98 -26.18
N GLU A 100 53.14 32.72 -27.24
CA GLU A 100 51.88 33.46 -27.36
C GLU A 100 50.73 32.54 -27.76
N VAL A 101 49.54 32.78 -27.19
CA VAL A 101 48.29 32.10 -27.57
C VAL A 101 47.79 32.71 -28.88
N VAL A 102 47.85 31.93 -29.96
CA VAL A 102 47.41 32.30 -31.31
C VAL A 102 45.90 32.26 -31.44
N LEU A 103 45.25 31.30 -30.78
CA LEU A 103 43.80 31.14 -30.71
C LEU A 103 43.43 30.48 -29.38
N GLU A 104 42.43 31.01 -28.67
CA GLU A 104 41.90 30.38 -27.46
C GLU A 104 41.10 29.10 -27.83
N GLY A 105 41.02 28.15 -26.90
CA GLY A 105 40.17 26.96 -27.04
C GLY A 105 38.70 27.35 -27.17
N ASN A 106 37.94 26.59 -27.97
CA ASN A 106 36.52 26.82 -28.29
C ASN A 106 36.22 27.97 -29.28
N ASP A 107 37.24 28.64 -29.83
CA ASP A 107 37.08 29.66 -30.86
C ASP A 107 37.11 29.09 -32.29
N GLU A 108 36.52 29.84 -33.24
CA GLU A 108 36.49 29.50 -34.66
C GLU A 108 37.77 29.93 -35.37
N ILE A 109 38.25 29.06 -36.28
CA ILE A 109 39.40 29.35 -37.11
C ILE A 109 39.00 30.28 -38.26
N ASN A 110 39.55 31.49 -38.23
CA ASN A 110 39.44 32.47 -39.30
C ASN A 110 40.63 32.43 -40.28
N SER A 111 40.49 33.09 -41.44
CA SER A 111 41.52 33.15 -42.48
C SER A 111 42.86 33.67 -41.96
N ASP A 112 42.85 34.72 -41.15
CA ASP A 112 44.06 35.30 -40.53
C ASP A 112 44.77 34.33 -39.57
N VAL A 113 44.01 33.51 -38.85
CA VAL A 113 44.53 32.54 -37.89
C VAL A 113 45.19 31.37 -38.61
N ILE A 114 44.67 30.94 -39.76
CA ILE A 114 45.27 29.89 -40.59
C ILE A 114 46.65 30.31 -41.09
N GLU A 115 46.81 31.57 -41.51
CA GLU A 115 48.11 32.06 -41.97
C GLU A 115 49.14 32.05 -40.84
N LYS A 116 48.75 32.45 -39.63
CA LYS A 116 49.60 32.35 -38.43
C LYS A 116 49.95 30.89 -38.11
N ILE A 117 48.98 29.99 -38.10
CA ILE A 117 49.19 28.56 -37.83
C ILE A 117 50.15 27.92 -38.85
N MET A 118 50.10 28.34 -40.12
CA MET A 118 50.98 27.83 -41.17
C MET A 118 52.40 28.41 -41.12
N THR A 119 52.57 29.58 -40.52
CA THR A 119 53.88 30.25 -40.36
C THR A 119 54.59 29.76 -39.10
N SER A 120 53.83 29.50 -38.03
CA SER A 120 54.32 28.88 -36.78
C SER A 120 54.58 27.38 -36.96
N LYS A 121 55.55 26.81 -36.24
CA LYS A 121 55.90 25.38 -36.31
C LYS A 121 54.92 24.46 -35.55
N ILE A 122 53.62 24.66 -35.71
CA ILE A 122 52.58 23.86 -35.07
C ILE A 122 52.43 22.53 -35.81
N SER A 123 52.58 21.42 -35.10
CA SER A 123 52.58 20.07 -35.71
C SER A 123 51.22 19.37 -35.67
N LYS A 124 50.35 19.73 -34.72
CA LYS A 124 49.05 19.10 -34.50
C LYS A 124 48.00 20.12 -34.10
N LEU A 125 46.79 19.94 -34.64
CA LEU A 125 45.58 20.66 -34.27
C LEU A 125 44.54 19.65 -33.79
N HIS A 126 43.89 19.94 -32.67
CA HIS A 126 42.76 19.19 -32.16
C HIS A 126 41.49 19.99 -32.44
N LEU A 127 40.68 19.52 -33.39
CA LEU A 127 39.45 20.21 -33.80
C LEU A 127 38.22 19.46 -33.33
N LEU A 128 37.15 20.20 -33.03
CA LEU A 128 35.85 19.63 -32.71
C LEU A 128 35.10 19.25 -33.99
N LEU A 129 34.57 18.02 -34.02
CA LEU A 129 33.67 17.62 -35.08
C LEU A 129 32.23 18.03 -34.75
N ILE A 130 31.77 19.08 -35.41
CA ILE A 130 30.38 19.55 -35.37
C ILE A 130 29.82 19.45 -36.80
N ASP A 131 28.79 18.64 -37.00
CA ASP A 131 28.19 18.38 -38.32
C ASP A 131 26.74 18.89 -38.43
N GLY A 132 26.14 19.34 -37.32
CA GLY A 132 24.76 19.83 -37.24
C GLY A 132 23.70 18.74 -37.40
N LEU A 133 24.09 17.48 -37.58
CA LEU A 133 23.20 16.34 -37.77
C LEU A 133 23.37 15.33 -36.64
N HIS A 134 24.58 14.81 -36.42
CA HIS A 134 24.88 13.87 -35.35
C HIS A 134 25.46 14.56 -34.11
N TYR A 135 26.19 15.66 -34.30
CA TYR A 135 26.84 16.46 -33.25
C TYR A 135 26.41 17.92 -33.39
N LEU A 136 25.56 18.36 -32.46
CA LEU A 136 25.00 19.72 -32.42
C LEU A 136 25.94 20.67 -31.67
N PRO A 137 26.06 21.95 -32.06
CA PRO A 137 26.93 22.92 -31.39
C PRO A 137 26.46 23.34 -29.99
N SER A 138 25.38 22.76 -29.46
CA SER A 138 24.67 23.24 -28.26
C SER A 138 25.55 23.42 -27.02
N ILE A 139 26.47 22.48 -26.74
CA ILE A 139 27.38 22.61 -25.58
C ILE A 139 28.40 23.72 -25.82
N ARG A 140 28.87 23.88 -27.06
CA ARG A 140 29.82 24.94 -27.42
C ARG A 140 29.16 26.31 -27.24
N ASP A 141 27.98 26.50 -27.81
CA ASP A 141 27.25 27.77 -27.76
C ASP A 141 26.91 28.13 -26.30
N THR A 142 26.65 27.13 -25.46
CA THR A 142 26.45 27.31 -24.02
C THR A 142 27.72 27.79 -23.32
N LEU A 143 28.89 27.25 -23.67
CA LEU A 143 30.18 27.68 -23.11
C LEU A 143 30.56 29.11 -23.53
N ILE A 144 30.19 29.55 -24.74
CA ILE A 144 30.42 30.93 -25.20
C ILE A 144 29.60 31.94 -24.37
N ILE A 145 28.38 31.58 -24.00
CA ILE A 145 27.50 32.43 -23.16
C ILE A 145 27.98 32.42 -21.70
N ASP A 146 28.61 31.32 -21.26
CA ASP A 146 29.06 31.14 -19.89
C ASP A 146 30.33 31.96 -19.57
N LYS A 147 30.18 32.98 -18.74
CA LYS A 147 31.28 33.89 -18.35
C LYS A 147 32.18 33.34 -17.24
N ILE A 148 31.85 32.19 -16.66
CA ILE A 148 32.56 31.62 -15.51
C ILE A 148 33.76 30.81 -15.98
N LYS A 149 34.95 31.05 -15.44
CA LYS A 149 36.17 30.32 -15.84
C LYS A 149 36.66 29.32 -14.78
N SER A 150 36.37 29.55 -13.51
CA SER A 150 36.85 28.70 -12.41
C SER A 150 35.74 27.90 -11.72
N THR A 151 36.13 26.76 -11.12
CA THR A 151 35.23 25.95 -10.29
C THR A 151 34.69 26.73 -9.09
N ASP A 152 35.52 27.55 -8.45
CA ASP A 152 35.14 28.35 -7.28
C ASP A 152 34.09 29.42 -7.64
N GLU A 153 34.25 30.10 -8.79
CA GLU A 153 33.24 31.03 -9.30
C GLU A 153 31.94 30.31 -9.64
N ALA A 154 32.02 29.10 -10.23
CA ALA A 154 30.84 28.30 -10.53
C ALA A 154 30.06 27.93 -9.26
N LEU A 155 30.76 27.53 -8.20
CA LEU A 155 30.14 27.23 -6.90
C LEU A 155 29.51 28.48 -6.27
N LYS A 156 30.21 29.62 -6.30
CA LYS A 156 29.65 30.91 -5.81
C LYS A 156 28.40 31.32 -6.58
N GLU A 157 28.39 31.13 -7.89
CA GLU A 157 27.23 31.48 -8.72
C GLU A 157 26.02 30.59 -8.42
N ILE A 158 26.24 29.28 -8.23
CA ILE A 158 25.19 28.35 -7.79
C ILE A 158 24.64 28.78 -6.43
N TYR A 159 25.53 29.13 -5.48
CA TYR A 159 25.13 29.61 -4.15
C TYR A 159 24.27 30.87 -4.25
N ARG A 160 24.70 31.87 -5.04
CA ARG A 160 23.99 33.14 -5.23
C ARG A 160 22.59 32.95 -5.83
N LYS A 161 22.42 31.98 -6.72
CA LYS A 161 21.12 31.65 -7.31
C LYS A 161 20.17 30.95 -6.33
N LEU A 162 20.69 30.04 -5.51
CA LEU A 162 19.88 29.32 -4.53
C LEU A 162 19.55 30.15 -3.29
N ARG A 163 20.46 31.04 -2.89
CA ARG A 163 20.33 31.93 -1.73
C ARG A 163 20.59 33.38 -2.13
N PRO A 164 19.61 34.04 -2.78
CA PRO A 164 19.75 35.42 -3.17
C PRO A 164 19.87 36.32 -1.92
N GLY A 165 20.98 37.05 -1.81
CA GLY A 165 21.21 38.04 -0.73
C GLY A 165 22.23 37.64 0.33
N GLU A 166 22.66 36.38 0.40
CA GLU A 166 23.74 35.95 1.30
C GLU A 166 25.12 36.07 0.59
N PRO A 167 26.16 36.62 1.24
CA PRO A 167 27.49 36.67 0.64
C PRO A 167 28.06 35.25 0.46
N PRO A 168 28.52 34.86 -0.75
CA PRO A 168 28.96 33.49 -1.00
C PRO A 168 30.40 33.26 -0.52
N ALA A 169 30.57 32.67 0.66
CA ALA A 169 31.84 32.09 1.08
C ALA A 169 32.11 30.78 0.31
N ILE A 170 33.38 30.53 -0.05
CA ILE A 170 33.76 29.35 -0.86
C ILE A 170 33.49 28.04 -0.10
N SER A 171 33.80 28.02 1.21
CA SER A 171 33.52 26.88 2.09
C SER A 171 32.04 26.50 2.06
N ASP A 172 31.18 27.51 2.22
CA ASP A 172 29.75 27.33 2.38
C ASP A 172 29.10 26.95 1.05
N ALA A 173 29.58 27.53 -0.05
CA ALA A 173 29.18 27.16 -1.41
C ALA A 173 29.52 25.70 -1.73
N LYS A 174 30.72 25.24 -1.36
CA LYS A 174 31.16 23.86 -1.56
C LYS A 174 30.36 22.88 -0.69
N GLU A 175 30.12 23.22 0.58
CA GLU A 175 29.30 22.40 1.47
C GLU A 175 27.84 22.32 0.98
N LEU A 176 27.26 23.44 0.55
CA LEU A 176 25.92 23.47 -0.01
C LEU A 176 25.81 22.56 -1.24
N PHE A 177 26.72 22.72 -2.20
CA PHE A 177 26.71 21.94 -3.44
C PHE A 177 26.85 20.43 -3.18
N ASN A 178 27.81 20.03 -2.33
CA ASN A 178 27.96 18.64 -1.91
C ASN A 178 26.71 18.13 -1.17
N GLY A 179 26.10 18.98 -0.35
CA GLY A 179 24.87 18.69 0.37
C GLY A 179 23.63 18.51 -0.50
N LEU A 180 23.62 19.00 -1.75
CA LEU A 180 22.47 18.90 -2.64
C LEU A 180 22.32 17.53 -3.29
N PHE A 181 23.41 16.97 -3.82
CA PHE A 181 23.35 15.77 -4.68
C PHE A 181 24.25 14.61 -4.24
N PHE A 182 25.32 14.91 -3.50
CA PHE A 182 26.39 13.94 -3.19
C PHE A 182 26.39 13.46 -1.75
N ASN A 183 25.57 14.05 -0.88
CA ASN A 183 25.48 13.68 0.53
C ASN A 183 24.34 12.68 0.78
N PRO A 184 24.63 11.42 1.20
CA PRO A 184 23.62 10.39 1.44
C PRO A 184 22.59 10.74 2.52
N ARG A 185 22.90 11.70 3.40
CA ARG A 185 21.97 12.14 4.45
C ARG A 185 20.87 13.06 3.90
N ARG A 186 21.15 13.81 2.84
CA ARG A 186 20.25 14.82 2.27
C ARG A 186 19.63 14.38 0.94
N TYR A 187 20.33 13.54 0.19
CA TYR A 187 19.91 13.09 -1.13
C TYR A 187 19.94 11.55 -1.22
N ASP A 188 18.85 10.97 -1.69
CA ASP A 188 18.66 9.53 -1.80
C ASP A 188 17.73 9.23 -2.99
N LEU A 189 18.26 8.62 -4.04
CA LEU A 189 17.49 8.17 -5.21
C LEU A 189 16.57 6.98 -4.90
N SER A 190 16.77 6.32 -3.74
CA SER A 190 16.26 4.97 -3.47
C SER A 190 16.83 3.93 -4.45
N PRO A 191 16.84 2.63 -4.09
CA PRO A 191 17.23 1.56 -5.02
C PRO A 191 16.48 1.61 -6.36
N VAL A 192 15.21 2.03 -6.35
CA VAL A 192 14.36 2.13 -7.54
C VAL A 192 14.86 3.23 -8.49
N GLY A 193 15.19 4.42 -7.96
CA GLY A 193 15.68 5.52 -8.78
C GLY A 193 17.02 5.18 -9.42
N ARG A 194 17.91 4.51 -8.68
CA ARG A 194 19.19 4.02 -9.21
C ARG A 194 18.99 2.96 -10.31
N LEU A 195 18.12 1.98 -10.09
CA LEU A 195 17.78 0.96 -11.10
C LEU A 195 17.26 1.59 -12.39
N LYS A 196 16.36 2.58 -12.27
CA LYS A 196 15.78 3.31 -13.41
C LYS A 196 16.82 4.09 -14.18
N LEU A 197 17.66 4.84 -13.48
CA LEU A 197 18.73 5.63 -14.08
C LEU A 197 19.70 4.73 -14.85
N ASN A 198 20.12 3.62 -14.23
CA ASN A 198 21.02 2.65 -14.83
C ASN A 198 20.43 2.00 -16.07
N THR A 199 19.18 1.54 -16.00
CA THR A 199 18.49 0.89 -17.13
C THR A 199 18.32 1.85 -18.30
N ARG A 200 18.02 3.12 -18.03
CA ARG A 200 17.79 4.13 -19.06
C ARG A 200 19.07 4.60 -19.75
N LEU A 201 20.11 4.84 -18.96
CA LEU A 201 21.39 5.37 -19.45
C LEU A 201 22.40 4.27 -19.82
N GLY A 202 22.07 2.99 -19.58
CA GLY A 202 22.97 1.86 -19.82
C GLY A 202 24.17 1.86 -18.86
N LEU A 203 23.97 2.28 -17.61
CA LEU A 203 25.04 2.38 -16.61
C LEU A 203 25.08 1.15 -15.70
N ASP A 204 26.29 0.69 -15.40
CA ASP A 204 26.56 -0.41 -14.47
C ASP A 204 27.08 0.13 -13.12
N VAL A 205 26.28 0.98 -12.48
CA VAL A 205 26.58 1.53 -11.15
C VAL A 205 25.90 0.66 -10.08
N PRO A 206 26.57 0.25 -9.00
CA PRO A 206 25.95 -0.59 -7.98
C PRO A 206 24.67 0.04 -7.40
N PRO A 207 23.61 -0.75 -7.14
CA PRO A 207 22.33 -0.27 -6.61
C PRO A 207 22.45 0.38 -5.22
N ASP A 208 23.53 0.08 -4.48
CA ASP A 208 23.82 0.68 -3.18
C ASP A 208 24.25 2.16 -3.28
N THR A 209 24.69 2.61 -4.46
CA THR A 209 25.08 4.01 -4.67
C THR A 209 23.84 4.85 -4.94
N ARG A 210 23.25 5.41 -3.89
CA ARG A 210 21.97 6.14 -3.97
C ARG A 210 22.09 7.65 -4.18
N VAL A 211 23.30 8.19 -4.12
CA VAL A 211 23.60 9.60 -4.48
C VAL A 211 23.88 9.72 -5.97
N LEU A 212 23.76 10.91 -6.56
CA LEU A 212 24.19 11.13 -7.94
C LEU A 212 25.72 11.06 -8.04
N THR A 213 26.21 10.55 -9.17
CA THR A 213 27.63 10.56 -9.53
C THR A 213 27.88 11.50 -10.70
N ASP A 214 29.12 11.94 -10.88
CA ASP A 214 29.47 12.82 -12.00
C ASP A 214 29.16 12.18 -13.36
N LYS A 215 29.38 10.85 -13.46
CA LYS A 215 29.06 10.06 -14.64
C LYS A 215 27.57 10.08 -14.94
N ASP A 216 26.70 10.00 -13.93
CA ASP A 216 25.25 10.09 -14.11
C ASP A 216 24.87 11.41 -14.79
N ILE A 217 25.38 12.53 -14.29
CA ILE A 217 25.05 13.87 -14.81
C ILE A 217 25.51 14.02 -16.27
N ILE A 218 26.72 13.54 -16.59
CA ILE A 218 27.27 13.60 -17.95
C ILE A 218 26.42 12.79 -18.92
N GLU A 219 26.03 11.58 -18.54
CA GLU A 219 25.25 10.69 -19.40
C GLU A 219 23.80 11.17 -19.56
N ILE A 220 23.21 11.81 -18.54
CA ILE A 220 21.91 12.50 -18.67
C ILE A 220 21.99 13.58 -19.76
N ILE A 221 23.02 14.43 -19.72
CA ILE A 221 23.20 15.50 -20.72
C ILE A 221 23.42 14.89 -22.10
N ARG A 222 24.23 13.84 -22.20
CA ARG A 222 24.48 13.14 -23.47
C ARG A 222 23.21 12.53 -24.04
N TYR A 223 22.40 11.89 -23.21
CA TYR A 223 21.12 11.32 -23.61
C TYR A 223 20.15 12.41 -24.11
N LEU A 224 20.10 13.56 -23.43
CA LEU A 224 19.29 14.70 -23.85
C LEU A 224 19.72 15.25 -25.23
N LEU A 225 21.02 15.36 -25.48
CA LEU A 225 21.55 15.76 -26.79
C LEU A 225 21.21 14.73 -27.88
N ASN A 226 21.33 13.44 -27.57
CA ASN A 226 20.94 12.37 -28.48
C ASN A 226 19.45 12.40 -28.83
N LEU A 227 18.57 12.66 -27.85
CA LEU A 227 17.14 12.86 -28.08
C LEU A 227 16.87 14.02 -29.04
N ARG A 228 17.60 15.14 -28.90
CA ARG A 228 17.46 16.29 -29.81
C ARG A 228 17.85 15.95 -31.26
N VAL A 229 18.79 15.03 -31.44
CA VAL A 229 19.22 14.49 -32.74
C VAL A 229 18.24 13.43 -33.28
N GLY A 230 17.26 12.99 -32.49
CA GLY A 230 16.32 11.92 -32.84
C GLY A 230 16.87 10.51 -32.58
N LYS A 231 17.95 10.39 -31.81
CA LYS A 231 18.49 9.11 -31.33
C LYS A 231 17.95 8.81 -29.93
N GLY A 232 16.91 7.99 -29.86
CA GLY A 232 16.25 7.59 -28.62
C GLY A 232 14.74 7.86 -28.67
N GLU A 233 14.05 7.50 -27.58
CA GLU A 233 12.59 7.64 -27.47
C GLU A 233 12.25 8.59 -26.33
N VAL A 234 11.24 9.44 -26.52
CA VAL A 234 10.72 10.30 -25.46
C VAL A 234 9.93 9.44 -24.48
N ASP A 235 10.13 9.66 -23.18
CA ASP A 235 9.40 8.91 -22.16
C ASP A 235 7.96 9.38 -22.05
N ASP A 236 7.04 8.42 -22.00
CA ASP A 236 5.66 8.65 -21.62
C ASP A 236 5.54 8.62 -20.09
N ILE A 237 5.05 9.72 -19.49
CA ILE A 237 4.87 9.87 -18.04
C ILE A 237 3.75 8.96 -17.52
N ASP A 238 2.81 8.59 -18.37
CA ASP A 238 1.61 7.84 -18.01
C ASP A 238 1.81 6.33 -18.08
N HIS A 239 2.86 5.90 -18.78
CA HIS A 239 3.32 4.52 -18.80
C HIS A 239 3.58 4.00 -17.37
N LEU A 240 2.94 2.88 -16.96
CA LEU A 240 3.09 2.31 -15.61
C LEU A 240 4.51 1.86 -15.26
N GLY A 241 5.39 1.77 -16.25
CA GLY A 241 6.82 1.65 -15.99
C GLY A 241 7.41 2.87 -15.29
N ASN A 242 6.85 4.07 -15.45
CA ASN A 242 7.33 5.33 -14.88
C ASN A 242 6.53 5.80 -13.67
N ARG A 243 5.42 5.11 -13.37
CA ARG A 243 4.60 5.32 -12.17
C ARG A 243 4.80 4.16 -11.21
N ARG A 244 4.98 4.47 -9.92
CA ARG A 244 5.15 3.46 -8.87
C ARG A 244 4.11 3.66 -7.78
N ILE A 245 3.65 2.56 -7.20
CA ILE A 245 2.83 2.53 -6.01
C ILE A 245 3.72 2.65 -4.79
N ARG A 246 3.40 3.58 -3.90
CA ARG A 246 3.95 3.62 -2.55
C ARG A 246 3.01 2.88 -1.62
N SER A 247 3.54 1.86 -0.94
CA SER A 247 2.77 1.14 0.08
C SER A 247 2.70 1.94 1.38
N VAL A 248 1.78 1.55 2.27
CA VAL A 248 1.65 2.17 3.61
C VAL A 248 2.97 2.08 4.39
N GLY A 249 3.69 0.95 4.26
CA GLY A 249 4.98 0.75 4.92
C GLY A 249 6.03 1.78 4.47
N GLU A 250 6.16 2.03 3.17
CA GLU A 250 7.12 3.00 2.64
C GLU A 250 6.77 4.43 3.05
N LEU A 251 5.48 4.81 3.01
CA LEU A 251 5.04 6.14 3.44
C LEU A 251 5.30 6.34 4.93
N LEU A 252 5.01 5.33 5.75
CA LEU A 252 5.26 5.37 7.19
C LEU A 252 6.75 5.40 7.50
N GLU A 253 7.58 4.64 6.78
CA GLU A 253 9.04 4.66 6.93
C GLU A 253 9.60 6.07 6.69
N ASN A 254 9.13 6.76 5.65
CA ASN A 254 9.56 8.14 5.36
C ASN A 254 9.19 9.10 6.49
N GLN A 255 7.96 9.00 7.02
CA GLN A 255 7.54 9.82 8.16
C GLN A 255 8.32 9.47 9.43
N PHE A 256 8.55 8.19 9.68
CA PHE A 256 9.35 7.71 10.79
C PHE A 256 10.79 8.21 10.72
N ARG A 257 11.41 8.19 9.53
CA ARG A 257 12.73 8.76 9.27
C ARG A 257 12.78 10.25 9.60
N ILE A 258 11.77 11.03 9.23
CA ILE A 258 11.67 12.45 9.60
C ILE A 258 11.61 12.60 11.13
N GLY A 259 10.82 11.77 11.80
CA GLY A 259 10.75 11.71 13.27
C GLY A 259 12.10 11.41 13.91
N LEU A 260 12.85 10.45 13.36
CA LEU A 260 14.20 10.10 13.83
C LEU A 260 15.20 11.22 13.59
N VAL A 261 15.17 11.92 12.45
CA VAL A 261 16.06 13.06 12.20
C VAL A 261 15.80 14.20 13.18
N ARG A 262 14.54 14.44 13.57
CA ARG A 262 14.19 15.41 14.62
C ARG A 262 14.72 14.96 15.99
N MET A 263 14.55 13.69 16.33
CA MET A 263 15.07 13.11 17.57
C MET A 263 16.61 13.17 17.62
N GLU A 264 17.29 12.84 16.52
CA GLU A 264 18.75 12.90 16.41
C GLU A 264 19.29 14.29 16.71
N ARG A 265 18.66 15.34 16.17
CA ARG A 265 19.05 16.74 16.46
C ARG A 265 18.91 17.07 17.93
N ALA A 266 17.77 16.76 18.54
CA ALA A 266 17.53 17.00 19.96
C ALA A 266 18.49 16.21 20.86
N VAL A 267 18.83 14.97 20.48
CA VAL A 267 19.83 14.16 21.19
C VAL A 267 21.22 14.78 21.05
N LYS A 268 21.63 15.22 19.85
CA LYS A 268 22.92 15.88 19.63
C LYS A 268 23.05 17.18 20.43
N GLU A 269 22.01 18.01 20.45
CA GLU A 269 21.98 19.24 21.23
C GLU A 269 22.11 18.96 22.73
N LYS A 270 21.34 17.99 23.25
CA LYS A 270 21.46 17.54 24.65
C LYS A 270 22.85 17.01 24.97
N MET A 271 23.39 16.12 24.12
CA MET A 271 24.74 15.55 24.31
C MET A 271 25.84 16.61 24.28
N THR A 272 25.64 17.72 23.57
CA THR A 272 26.60 18.84 23.57
C THR A 272 26.57 19.63 24.88
N LEU A 273 25.40 19.66 25.55
CA LEU A 273 25.19 20.41 26.79
C LEU A 273 25.44 19.57 28.06
N THR A 274 25.28 18.24 27.98
CA THR A 274 25.40 17.33 29.14
C THR A 274 26.84 16.87 29.34
N GLU A 275 27.38 17.06 30.54
CA GLU A 275 28.68 16.52 30.93
C GLU A 275 28.59 15.00 31.19
N LEU A 276 29.64 14.24 30.79
CA LEU A 276 29.64 12.77 30.81
C LEU A 276 29.51 12.14 32.21
N GLU A 277 29.76 12.90 33.27
CA GLU A 277 29.78 12.42 34.65
C GLU A 277 28.42 12.54 35.36
N GLU A 278 27.42 13.20 34.75
CA GLU A 278 26.09 13.34 35.35
C GLU A 278 25.22 12.08 35.14
N PRO A 279 24.39 11.69 36.13
CA PRO A 279 23.37 10.64 35.96
C PRO A 279 22.30 10.99 34.92
N GLN A 280 22.25 12.25 34.45
CA GLN A 280 21.42 12.68 33.32
C GLN A 280 21.96 12.22 31.96
N ALA A 281 23.23 11.79 31.87
CA ALA A 281 23.85 11.27 30.65
C ALA A 281 23.38 9.83 30.28
N MET A 282 22.52 9.21 31.10
CA MET A 282 21.96 7.89 30.80
C MET A 282 21.12 7.90 29.50
N PRO A 283 21.25 6.91 28.60
CA PRO A 283 20.61 6.94 27.27
C PRO A 283 19.09 7.15 27.29
N HIS A 284 18.39 6.62 28.29
CA HIS A 284 16.94 6.79 28.42
C HIS A 284 16.49 8.23 28.73
N ASN A 285 17.37 9.07 29.29
CA ASN A 285 17.10 10.48 29.56
C ASN A 285 17.36 11.39 28.34
N LEU A 286 18.27 10.94 27.45
CA LEU A 286 18.56 11.63 26.19
C LEU A 286 17.43 11.44 25.17
N ILE A 287 16.84 10.24 25.13
CA ILE A 287 15.82 9.87 24.15
C ILE A 287 14.44 10.40 24.58
N ASN A 288 13.82 11.21 23.71
CA ASN A 288 12.43 11.61 23.85
C ASN A 288 11.60 11.05 22.68
N ALA A 289 10.64 10.17 22.96
CA ALA A 289 9.80 9.53 21.95
C ALA A 289 8.68 10.45 21.40
N LYS A 290 8.36 11.56 22.08
CA LYS A 290 7.24 12.45 21.70
C LYS A 290 7.32 12.94 20.24
N PRO A 291 8.47 13.39 19.70
CA PRO A 291 8.56 13.83 18.30
C PRO A 291 8.23 12.74 17.29
N VAL A 292 8.60 11.48 17.57
CA VAL A 292 8.32 10.35 16.68
C VAL A 292 6.84 9.97 16.76
N ILE A 293 6.28 9.88 17.97
CA ILE A 293 4.85 9.59 18.17
C ILE A 293 3.98 10.67 17.52
N ALA A 294 4.36 11.93 17.62
CA ALA A 294 3.63 13.04 17.01
C ALA A 294 3.54 12.90 15.48
N VAL A 295 4.67 12.59 14.82
CA VAL A 295 4.70 12.40 13.36
C VAL A 295 3.87 11.19 12.92
N ILE A 296 3.91 10.08 13.68
CA ILE A 296 3.07 8.91 13.41
C ILE A 296 1.58 9.24 13.57
N LYS A 297 1.20 9.96 14.64
CA LYS A 297 -0.18 10.39 14.87
C LYS A 297 -0.66 11.34 13.77
N GLU A 298 0.17 12.26 13.33
CA GLU A 298 -0.13 13.17 12.22
C GLU A 298 -0.35 12.41 10.91
N PHE A 299 0.47 11.39 10.64
CA PHE A 299 0.32 10.54 9.46
C PHE A 299 -1.02 9.78 9.45
N PHE A 300 -1.39 9.11 10.54
CA PHE A 300 -2.65 8.36 10.59
C PHE A 300 -3.89 9.23 10.81
N GLY A 301 -3.75 10.40 11.44
CA GLY A 301 -4.88 11.28 11.74
C GLY A 301 -5.24 12.27 10.64
N SER A 302 -4.23 12.86 9.97
CA SER A 302 -4.44 14.02 9.08
C SER A 302 -4.07 13.75 7.62
N SER A 303 -3.46 12.62 7.31
CA SER A 303 -3.07 12.30 5.92
C SER A 303 -4.30 12.07 5.05
N GLN A 304 -4.29 12.64 3.84
CA GLN A 304 -5.33 12.41 2.83
C GLN A 304 -5.48 10.94 2.42
N LEU A 305 -4.42 10.13 2.61
CA LEU A 305 -4.42 8.70 2.31
C LEU A 305 -4.90 7.85 3.49
N SER A 306 -4.98 8.41 4.70
CA SER A 306 -5.57 7.75 5.87
C SER A 306 -7.05 8.11 5.93
N GLN A 307 -7.86 7.31 5.24
CA GLN A 307 -9.30 7.53 5.12
C GLN A 307 -10.07 6.54 6.00
N PHE A 308 -11.24 6.95 6.49
CA PHE A 308 -12.17 6.02 7.11
C PHE A 308 -12.54 4.91 6.13
N MET A 309 -12.43 3.67 6.57
CA MET A 309 -12.72 2.53 5.72
C MET A 309 -14.20 2.54 5.34
N ASP A 310 -14.49 2.46 4.05
CA ASP A 310 -15.83 2.15 3.55
C ASP A 310 -16.17 0.70 3.92
N GLN A 311 -17.09 0.56 4.86
CA GLN A 311 -17.60 -0.70 5.42
C GLN A 311 -19.10 -0.83 5.20
N THR A 312 -19.60 -0.28 4.08
CA THR A 312 -21.00 -0.44 3.71
C THR A 312 -21.32 -1.92 3.50
N ASN A 313 -20.47 -2.63 2.76
CA ASN A 313 -20.57 -4.07 2.54
C ASN A 313 -19.18 -4.69 2.31
N PRO A 314 -19.05 -6.04 2.29
CA PRO A 314 -17.76 -6.71 2.16
C PRO A 314 -16.99 -6.36 0.88
N LEU A 315 -17.71 -6.12 -0.23
CA LEU A 315 -17.10 -5.74 -1.51
C LEU A 315 -16.49 -4.33 -1.43
N SER A 316 -17.20 -3.39 -0.80
CA SER A 316 -16.72 -2.04 -0.58
C SER A 316 -15.42 -2.03 0.23
N GLU A 317 -15.35 -2.87 1.27
CA GLU A 317 -14.15 -2.99 2.10
C GLU A 317 -12.93 -3.49 1.30
N ILE A 318 -13.08 -4.55 0.51
CA ILE A 318 -11.98 -5.09 -0.31
C ILE A 318 -11.54 -4.09 -1.37
N THR A 319 -12.50 -3.53 -2.10
CA THR A 319 -12.20 -2.60 -3.20
C THR A 319 -11.53 -1.33 -2.66
N HIS A 320 -11.91 -0.87 -1.47
CA HIS A 320 -11.25 0.27 -0.82
C HIS A 320 -9.80 -0.04 -0.43
N LYS A 321 -9.52 -1.23 0.12
CA LYS A 321 -8.15 -1.67 0.45
C LYS A 321 -7.26 -1.84 -0.80
N ARG A 322 -7.86 -2.13 -1.96
CA ARG A 322 -7.16 -2.32 -3.26
C ARG A 322 -7.16 -1.07 -4.15
N ARG A 323 -7.60 0.07 -3.62
CA ARG A 323 -7.70 1.33 -4.34
C ARG A 323 -6.34 1.98 -4.53
N LEU A 324 -6.10 2.51 -5.72
CA LEU A 324 -4.94 3.32 -6.07
C LEU A 324 -5.35 4.79 -6.16
N SER A 325 -4.50 5.68 -5.67
CA SER A 325 -4.70 7.13 -5.72
C SER A 325 -3.49 7.82 -6.30
N ALA A 326 -3.68 8.61 -7.36
CA ALA A 326 -2.68 9.55 -7.86
C ALA A 326 -2.58 10.83 -7.01
N LEU A 327 -3.54 11.03 -6.09
CA LEU A 327 -3.58 12.16 -5.16
C LEU A 327 -2.79 11.86 -3.88
N GLY A 328 -2.23 12.90 -3.27
CA GLY A 328 -1.55 12.82 -1.97
C GLY A 328 -0.11 13.36 -1.99
N PRO A 329 0.64 13.19 -0.89
CA PRO A 329 2.00 13.73 -0.78
C PRO A 329 2.96 13.10 -1.80
N GLY A 330 3.50 13.93 -2.70
CA GLY A 330 4.37 13.51 -3.79
C GLY A 330 3.63 13.01 -5.04
N GLY A 331 2.29 13.08 -5.05
CA GLY A 331 1.45 12.83 -6.21
C GLY A 331 0.95 14.12 -6.86
N LEU A 332 -0.13 14.01 -7.62
CA LEU A 332 -0.78 15.13 -8.30
C LEU A 332 -1.82 15.79 -7.39
N THR A 333 -2.06 17.08 -7.61
CA THR A 333 -3.25 17.77 -7.08
C THR A 333 -4.34 17.74 -8.14
N ARG A 334 -5.62 17.79 -7.72
CA ARG A 334 -6.77 17.73 -8.63
C ARG A 334 -6.73 18.79 -9.73
N GLU A 335 -6.26 20.00 -9.39
CA GLU A 335 -6.17 21.14 -10.31
C GLU A 335 -5.02 21.02 -11.32
N ARG A 336 -3.94 20.31 -10.96
CA ARG A 336 -2.77 20.09 -11.83
C ARG A 336 -2.91 18.86 -12.71
N ALA A 337 -3.91 18.00 -12.44
CA ALA A 337 -4.14 16.80 -13.20
C ALA A 337 -4.84 17.12 -14.52
N GLY A 338 -4.06 17.12 -15.61
CA GLY A 338 -4.57 17.27 -16.97
C GLY A 338 -5.40 16.08 -17.46
N PHE A 339 -5.83 16.13 -18.71
CA PHE A 339 -6.63 15.08 -19.35
C PHE A 339 -5.85 13.77 -19.53
N GLU A 340 -4.59 13.86 -19.96
CA GLU A 340 -3.72 12.70 -20.28
C GLU A 340 -3.60 11.72 -19.11
N VAL A 341 -3.34 12.24 -17.89
CA VAL A 341 -3.18 11.42 -16.67
C VAL A 341 -4.46 10.67 -16.28
N ARG A 342 -5.63 11.17 -16.69
CA ARG A 342 -6.93 10.57 -16.38
C ARG A 342 -7.34 9.49 -17.38
N ASP A 343 -6.71 9.47 -18.55
CA ASP A 343 -7.06 8.55 -19.62
C ASP A 343 -6.55 7.13 -19.35
N VAL A 344 -7.13 6.17 -20.06
CA VAL A 344 -6.75 4.76 -19.95
C VAL A 344 -5.54 4.50 -20.84
N HIS A 345 -4.39 4.26 -20.22
CA HIS A 345 -3.17 3.93 -20.94
C HIS A 345 -3.08 2.41 -21.23
N PRO A 346 -2.56 1.95 -22.40
CA PRO A 346 -2.46 0.53 -22.74
C PRO A 346 -1.76 -0.35 -21.69
N THR A 347 -0.75 0.18 -21.00
CA THR A 347 -0.05 -0.54 -19.91
C THR A 347 -0.93 -0.86 -18.69
N HIS A 348 -2.11 -0.23 -18.55
CA HIS A 348 -3.08 -0.57 -17.51
C HIS A 348 -3.60 -2.00 -17.65
N TYR A 349 -3.51 -2.60 -18.85
CA TYR A 349 -3.95 -3.95 -19.12
C TYR A 349 -3.42 -4.95 -18.08
N GLY A 350 -4.33 -5.66 -17.42
CA GLY A 350 -3.98 -6.66 -16.41
C GLY A 350 -3.47 -6.10 -15.07
N ARG A 351 -3.34 -4.77 -14.93
CA ARG A 351 -2.70 -4.08 -13.79
C ARG A 351 -3.66 -3.17 -13.05
N ILE A 352 -4.33 -2.28 -13.78
CA ILE A 352 -5.31 -1.33 -13.28
C ILE A 352 -6.62 -1.58 -14.02
N CYS A 353 -7.72 -1.65 -13.28
CA CYS A 353 -9.03 -1.82 -13.89
C CYS A 353 -9.41 -0.56 -14.69
N PRO A 354 -9.77 -0.68 -15.98
CA PRO A 354 -10.20 0.46 -16.78
C PRO A 354 -11.63 0.91 -16.48
N VAL A 355 -12.44 0.07 -15.83
CA VAL A 355 -13.86 0.31 -15.57
C VAL A 355 -14.10 0.93 -14.19
N GLU A 356 -13.41 0.43 -13.15
CA GLU A 356 -13.68 0.86 -11.78
C GLU A 356 -12.91 2.15 -11.43
N THR A 357 -13.61 3.28 -11.55
CA THR A 357 -13.16 4.60 -11.10
C THR A 357 -14.38 5.42 -10.65
N PRO A 358 -14.25 6.31 -9.63
CA PRO A 358 -15.37 7.16 -9.23
C PRO A 358 -15.70 8.17 -10.33
N GLU A 359 -16.99 8.43 -10.49
CA GLU A 359 -17.50 9.46 -11.39
C GLU A 359 -17.16 10.87 -10.88
N GLY A 360 -17.22 11.85 -11.78
CA GLY A 360 -17.04 13.27 -11.46
C GLY A 360 -15.56 13.69 -11.36
N PRO A 361 -15.19 14.62 -10.45
CA PRO A 361 -13.88 15.27 -10.49
C PRO A 361 -12.67 14.34 -10.31
N ASN A 362 -12.86 13.15 -9.73
CA ASN A 362 -11.79 12.19 -9.44
C ASN A 362 -11.63 11.08 -10.49
N ILE A 363 -12.39 11.13 -11.59
CA ILE A 363 -12.29 10.15 -12.67
C ILE A 363 -10.83 10.02 -13.16
N GLY A 364 -10.35 8.77 -13.26
CA GLY A 364 -8.98 8.43 -13.66
C GLY A 364 -7.89 8.70 -12.62
N LEU A 365 -8.16 9.50 -11.58
CA LEU A 365 -7.21 9.80 -10.50
C LEU A 365 -7.28 8.80 -9.35
N ILE A 366 -8.44 8.18 -9.20
CA ILE A 366 -8.67 7.07 -8.27
C ILE A 366 -9.03 5.86 -9.13
N THR A 367 -8.25 4.81 -9.02
CA THR A 367 -8.44 3.58 -9.80
C THR A 367 -8.36 2.37 -8.88
N SER A 368 -8.64 1.19 -9.41
CA SER A 368 -8.62 -0.07 -8.65
C SER A 368 -7.62 -1.03 -9.25
N LEU A 369 -6.90 -1.78 -8.40
CA LEU A 369 -6.04 -2.86 -8.87
C LEU A 369 -6.87 -3.92 -9.60
N ALA A 370 -6.35 -4.40 -10.73
CA ALA A 370 -6.96 -5.52 -11.43
C ALA A 370 -6.88 -6.82 -10.59
N SER A 371 -7.66 -7.83 -10.97
CA SER A 371 -7.91 -9.02 -10.14
C SER A 371 -6.63 -9.79 -9.77
N TYR A 372 -5.74 -10.01 -10.74
CA TYR A 372 -4.49 -10.78 -10.53
C TYR A 372 -3.24 -9.91 -10.41
N ALA A 373 -3.41 -8.58 -10.46
CA ALA A 373 -2.31 -7.64 -10.35
C ALA A 373 -1.64 -7.73 -8.98
N ARG A 374 -0.31 -7.65 -8.95
CA ARG A 374 0.49 -7.57 -7.73
C ARG A 374 1.48 -6.41 -7.81
N VAL A 375 1.93 -5.94 -6.65
CA VAL A 375 2.99 -4.94 -6.57
C VAL A 375 4.29 -5.65 -6.22
N ASN A 376 5.34 -5.40 -6.98
CA ASN A 376 6.67 -5.96 -6.70
C ASN A 376 7.43 -5.18 -5.64
N ASP A 377 8.61 -5.67 -5.26
CA ASP A 377 9.45 -5.06 -4.22
C ASP A 377 9.90 -3.62 -4.55
N PHE A 378 9.91 -3.27 -5.85
CA PHE A 378 10.26 -1.93 -6.33
C PHE A 378 9.04 -0.99 -6.44
N GLY A 379 7.83 -1.46 -6.13
CA GLY A 379 6.60 -0.68 -6.18
C GLY A 379 5.96 -0.59 -7.58
N PHE A 380 6.40 -1.39 -8.56
CA PHE A 380 5.76 -1.48 -9.88
C PHE A 380 4.66 -2.55 -9.89
N ILE A 381 3.63 -2.33 -10.71
CA ILE A 381 2.54 -3.29 -10.85
C ILE A 381 2.93 -4.34 -11.91
N GLU A 382 2.81 -5.60 -11.52
CA GLU A 382 3.03 -6.76 -12.37
C GLU A 382 1.73 -7.52 -12.57
N THR A 383 1.62 -8.18 -13.73
CA THR A 383 0.49 -9.04 -14.06
C THR A 383 1.02 -10.40 -14.52
N PRO A 384 0.32 -11.51 -14.19
CA PRO A 384 0.80 -12.84 -14.53
C PRO A 384 0.49 -13.21 -15.98
N TYR A 385 1.44 -13.89 -16.63
CA TYR A 385 1.30 -14.45 -17.97
C TYR A 385 1.77 -15.90 -18.00
N ARG A 386 1.17 -16.72 -18.87
CA ARG A 386 1.63 -18.08 -19.17
C ARG A 386 2.73 -18.04 -20.22
N LYS A 387 3.82 -18.75 -19.99
CA LYS A 387 4.93 -18.81 -20.94
C LYS A 387 4.58 -19.71 -22.14
N VAL A 388 4.89 -19.24 -23.34
CA VAL A 388 4.70 -19.99 -24.59
C VAL A 388 6.08 -20.30 -25.17
N LYS A 389 6.35 -21.57 -25.48
CA LYS A 389 7.61 -22.02 -26.08
C LYS A 389 7.28 -22.69 -27.42
N ASN A 390 7.73 -22.08 -28.53
CA ASN A 390 7.52 -22.59 -29.90
C ASN A 390 6.04 -22.96 -30.18
N GLY A 391 5.11 -22.05 -29.85
CA GLY A 391 3.66 -22.25 -30.02
C GLY A 391 2.97 -23.17 -29.01
N LYS A 392 3.72 -23.80 -28.10
CA LYS A 392 3.16 -24.60 -26.99
C LYS A 392 2.98 -23.73 -25.74
N VAL A 393 1.75 -23.64 -25.25
CA VAL A 393 1.41 -22.95 -23.99
C VAL A 393 1.83 -23.85 -22.83
N THR A 394 2.62 -23.30 -21.91
CA THR A 394 3.05 -24.00 -20.70
C THR A 394 2.23 -23.59 -19.48
N ASP A 395 2.32 -24.37 -18.40
CA ASP A 395 1.72 -24.04 -17.09
C ASP A 395 2.65 -23.16 -16.22
N GLU A 396 3.83 -22.79 -16.74
CA GLU A 396 4.74 -21.85 -16.08
C GLU A 396 4.14 -20.44 -16.13
N ILE A 397 3.86 -19.85 -14.96
CA ILE A 397 3.36 -18.48 -14.81
C ILE A 397 4.53 -17.56 -14.45
N GLU A 398 4.71 -16.50 -15.24
CA GLU A 398 5.71 -15.47 -15.03
C GLU A 398 5.01 -14.12 -14.90
N TYR A 399 5.38 -13.33 -13.89
CA TYR A 399 4.81 -12.00 -13.69
C TYR A 399 5.70 -10.97 -14.37
N LEU A 400 5.10 -10.15 -15.23
CA LEU A 400 5.83 -9.16 -15.99
C LEU A 400 5.41 -7.75 -15.59
N SER A 401 6.41 -6.89 -15.36
CA SER A 401 6.20 -5.45 -15.21
C SER A 401 5.85 -4.81 -16.56
N ALA A 402 5.31 -3.59 -16.54
CA ALA A 402 4.99 -2.86 -17.77
C ALA A 402 6.23 -2.60 -18.65
N ILE A 403 7.43 -2.53 -18.05
CA ILE A 403 8.70 -2.31 -18.76
C ILE A 403 9.13 -3.57 -19.51
N GLU A 404 8.90 -4.74 -18.91
CA GLU A 404 9.28 -6.03 -19.51
C GLU A 404 8.26 -6.46 -20.56
N GLU A 405 6.97 -6.22 -20.32
CA GLU A 405 5.88 -6.55 -21.25
C GLU A 405 6.13 -5.97 -22.65
N GLY A 406 6.59 -4.72 -22.75
CA GLY A 406 6.82 -4.07 -24.05
C GLY A 406 7.84 -4.78 -24.96
N LYS A 407 8.69 -5.65 -24.41
CA LYS A 407 9.71 -6.40 -25.17
C LYS A 407 9.18 -7.70 -25.79
N TYR A 408 8.05 -8.20 -25.29
CA TYR A 408 7.53 -9.52 -25.67
C TYR A 408 6.24 -9.41 -26.49
N VAL A 409 5.95 -10.47 -27.24
CA VAL A 409 4.68 -10.64 -27.97
C VAL A 409 3.73 -11.45 -27.10
N ILE A 410 2.63 -10.82 -26.66
CA ILE A 410 1.69 -11.43 -25.71
C ILE A 410 0.35 -11.70 -26.39
N ALA A 411 -0.03 -12.97 -26.50
CA ALA A 411 -1.32 -13.39 -27.04
C ALA A 411 -2.47 -13.17 -26.04
N GLN A 412 -3.64 -12.84 -26.57
CA GLN A 412 -4.89 -12.93 -25.81
C GLN A 412 -5.23 -14.38 -25.47
N VAL A 413 -6.13 -14.58 -24.51
CA VAL A 413 -6.65 -15.92 -24.18
C VAL A 413 -7.27 -16.55 -25.43
N SER A 414 -6.57 -17.53 -26.00
CA SER A 414 -6.92 -18.17 -27.26
C SER A 414 -7.14 -19.68 -27.05
N PRO A 415 -7.95 -20.35 -27.88
CA PRO A 415 -8.17 -21.79 -27.77
C PRO A 415 -6.87 -22.60 -27.92
N ILE A 416 -6.69 -23.59 -27.05
CA ILE A 416 -5.54 -24.50 -27.05
C ILE A 416 -6.01 -25.88 -27.54
N ASP A 417 -5.20 -26.55 -28.35
CA ASP A 417 -5.43 -27.93 -28.78
C ASP A 417 -5.16 -28.95 -27.66
N GLY A 418 -5.57 -30.21 -27.87
CA GLY A 418 -5.34 -31.29 -26.90
C GLY A 418 -3.87 -31.65 -26.63
N ARG A 419 -2.92 -31.08 -27.37
CA ARG A 419 -1.47 -31.27 -27.19
C ARG A 419 -0.79 -30.05 -26.52
N GLY A 420 -1.55 -29.01 -26.21
CA GLY A 420 -1.08 -27.79 -25.55
C GLY A 420 -0.60 -26.70 -26.51
N TYR A 421 -0.84 -26.81 -27.81
CA TYR A 421 -0.51 -25.79 -28.81
C TYR A 421 -1.67 -24.85 -29.06
N LEU A 422 -1.37 -23.62 -29.46
CA LEU A 422 -2.39 -22.68 -29.91
C LEU A 422 -3.07 -23.23 -31.17
N ALA A 423 -4.41 -23.28 -31.16
CA ALA A 423 -5.19 -23.97 -32.18
C ALA A 423 -5.17 -23.23 -33.54
N GLU A 424 -5.09 -21.90 -33.51
CA GLU A 424 -5.06 -21.05 -34.69
C GLU A 424 -3.62 -20.77 -35.15
N GLU A 425 -3.40 -20.64 -36.46
CA GLU A 425 -2.08 -20.32 -37.02
C GLU A 425 -1.72 -18.84 -36.83
N THR A 426 -2.72 -17.96 -37.00
CA THR A 426 -2.62 -16.51 -36.81
C THR A 426 -3.36 -16.10 -35.54
N ILE A 427 -2.67 -15.46 -34.63
CA ILE A 427 -3.17 -15.16 -33.29
C ILE A 427 -3.13 -13.66 -33.06
N SER A 428 -4.19 -13.12 -32.47
CA SER A 428 -4.22 -11.72 -32.02
C SER A 428 -3.32 -11.55 -30.79
N ALA A 429 -2.26 -10.75 -30.94
CA ALA A 429 -1.30 -10.49 -29.88
C ALA A 429 -1.00 -8.99 -29.75
N ARG A 430 -0.61 -8.59 -28.54
CA ARG A 430 -0.08 -7.26 -28.22
C ARG A 430 1.42 -7.23 -28.49
N VAL A 431 1.88 -6.26 -29.27
CA VAL A 431 3.30 -6.03 -29.59
C VAL A 431 3.62 -4.56 -29.40
N GLY A 432 4.35 -4.23 -28.32
CA GLY A 432 4.72 -2.84 -28.02
C GLY A 432 3.52 -1.92 -27.75
N GLY A 433 2.38 -2.47 -27.28
CA GLY A 433 1.14 -1.74 -27.02
C GLY A 433 0.09 -1.84 -28.13
N ASP A 434 0.48 -2.20 -29.35
CA ASP A 434 -0.45 -2.34 -30.49
C ASP A 434 -0.97 -3.77 -30.64
N PHE A 435 -2.19 -3.91 -31.16
CA PHE A 435 -2.75 -5.21 -31.54
C PHE A 435 -2.33 -5.58 -32.97
N LYS A 436 -1.65 -6.73 -33.11
CA LYS A 436 -1.20 -7.27 -34.39
C LYS A 436 -1.53 -8.76 -34.48
N LEU A 437 -1.77 -9.23 -35.70
CA LEU A 437 -1.87 -10.66 -35.99
C LEU A 437 -0.45 -11.20 -36.17
N VAL A 438 -0.08 -12.17 -35.34
CA VAL A 438 1.24 -12.82 -35.34
C VAL A 438 1.09 -14.32 -35.57
N THR A 439 2.16 -14.98 -35.98
CA THR A 439 2.14 -16.44 -36.07
C THR A 439 2.25 -17.05 -34.67
N ARG A 440 1.72 -18.27 -34.49
CA ARG A 440 1.81 -18.98 -33.20
C ARG A 440 3.24 -19.17 -32.67
N GLU A 441 4.24 -19.16 -33.55
CA GLU A 441 5.65 -19.38 -33.20
C GLU A 441 6.31 -18.11 -32.62
N ASP A 442 5.81 -16.93 -33.01
CA ASP A 442 6.29 -15.63 -32.55
C ASP A 442 5.73 -15.24 -31.17
N VAL A 443 4.73 -15.98 -30.67
CA VAL A 443 4.11 -15.73 -29.37
C VAL A 443 5.02 -16.19 -28.24
N HIS A 444 5.35 -15.27 -27.33
CA HIS A 444 6.22 -15.55 -26.18
C HIS A 444 5.42 -15.82 -24.90
N TYR A 445 4.31 -15.12 -24.72
CA TYR A 445 3.46 -15.21 -23.54
C TYR A 445 1.98 -15.17 -23.91
N MET A 446 1.12 -15.64 -23.02
CA MET A 446 -0.34 -15.59 -23.15
C MET A 446 -0.99 -15.15 -21.84
N ASP A 447 -2.08 -14.40 -21.94
CA ASP A 447 -2.95 -14.04 -20.82
C ASP A 447 -3.39 -15.27 -20.00
N VAL A 448 -3.44 -15.16 -18.66
CA VAL A 448 -3.80 -16.30 -17.77
C VAL A 448 -5.31 -16.51 -17.74
N SER A 449 -6.07 -15.42 -17.68
CA SER A 449 -7.52 -15.43 -17.52
C SER A 449 -8.15 -14.20 -18.16
N PRO A 450 -9.34 -14.29 -18.78
CA PRO A 450 -10.06 -13.11 -19.26
C PRO A 450 -10.37 -12.11 -18.13
N LYS A 451 -10.56 -12.61 -16.91
CA LYS A 451 -10.85 -11.80 -15.71
C LYS A 451 -9.67 -10.94 -15.26
N GLN A 452 -8.48 -11.12 -15.84
CA GLN A 452 -7.29 -10.39 -15.40
C GLN A 452 -7.33 -8.89 -15.70
N ILE A 453 -8.14 -8.47 -16.67
CA ILE A 453 -8.23 -7.08 -17.12
C ILE A 453 -8.99 -6.21 -16.11
N VAL A 454 -9.94 -6.81 -15.40
CA VAL A 454 -10.92 -6.10 -14.56
C VAL A 454 -10.61 -6.26 -13.08
N SER A 455 -11.16 -5.35 -12.26
CA SER A 455 -11.11 -5.43 -10.80
C SER A 455 -12.12 -6.44 -10.26
N ILE A 456 -12.09 -6.66 -8.94
CA ILE A 456 -12.98 -7.60 -8.25
C ILE A 456 -14.45 -7.21 -8.43
N SER A 457 -14.81 -5.93 -8.29
CA SER A 457 -16.20 -5.47 -8.45
C SER A 457 -16.71 -5.64 -9.88
N ALA A 458 -15.94 -5.19 -10.87
CA ALA A 458 -16.30 -5.39 -12.28
C ALA A 458 -16.37 -6.90 -12.64
N SER A 459 -15.53 -7.75 -12.04
CA SER A 459 -15.57 -9.20 -12.26
C SER A 459 -16.80 -9.90 -11.68
N LEU A 460 -17.59 -9.24 -10.83
CA LEU A 460 -18.86 -9.73 -10.29
C LEU A 460 -20.06 -9.41 -11.17
N ILE A 461 -19.89 -8.56 -12.21
CA ILE A 461 -20.97 -8.25 -13.15
C ILE A 461 -21.08 -9.40 -14.16
N PRO A 462 -22.20 -10.16 -14.18
CA PRO A 462 -22.41 -11.17 -15.21
C PRO A 462 -22.66 -10.49 -16.56
N PHE A 463 -22.22 -11.12 -17.65
CA PHE A 463 -22.39 -10.59 -19.01
C PHE A 463 -21.75 -9.22 -19.27
N LEU A 464 -20.69 -8.89 -18.53
CA LEU A 464 -19.94 -7.63 -18.66
C LEU A 464 -19.53 -7.33 -20.10
N GLU A 465 -19.25 -8.36 -20.91
CA GLU A 465 -18.92 -8.26 -22.33
C GLU A 465 -20.04 -7.67 -23.21
N ASN A 466 -21.29 -7.67 -22.73
CA ASN A 466 -22.45 -7.12 -23.44
C ASN A 466 -22.84 -5.72 -22.94
N ASP A 467 -22.23 -5.26 -21.85
CA ASP A 467 -22.52 -3.96 -21.24
C ASP A 467 -21.59 -2.87 -21.78
N ASP A 468 -22.13 -1.67 -21.98
CA ASP A 468 -21.31 -0.50 -22.26
C ASP A 468 -20.38 -0.17 -21.08
N ALA A 469 -19.17 0.30 -21.36
CA ALA A 469 -18.16 0.57 -20.34
C ALA A 469 -18.63 1.59 -19.28
N ASN A 470 -19.43 2.59 -19.66
CA ASN A 470 -19.94 3.57 -18.70
C ASN A 470 -20.98 2.94 -17.77
N ARG A 471 -21.82 2.02 -18.28
CA ARG A 471 -22.81 1.30 -17.47
C ARG A 471 -22.14 0.29 -16.54
N ALA A 472 -21.10 -0.37 -17.01
CA ALA A 472 -20.26 -1.21 -16.16
C ALA A 472 -19.57 -0.41 -15.04
N LEU A 473 -19.09 0.81 -15.35
CA LEU A 473 -18.51 1.72 -14.35
C LEU A 473 -19.55 2.08 -13.28
N MET A 474 -20.74 2.53 -13.70
CA MET A 474 -21.84 2.83 -12.79
C MET A 474 -22.21 1.61 -11.93
N GLY A 475 -22.37 0.44 -12.56
CA GLY A 475 -22.70 -0.81 -11.88
C GLY A 475 -21.66 -1.20 -10.82
N SER A 476 -20.37 -1.13 -11.15
CA SER A 476 -19.29 -1.43 -10.22
C SER A 476 -19.26 -0.46 -9.02
N ASN A 477 -19.58 0.82 -9.24
CA ASN A 477 -19.66 1.83 -8.19
C ASN A 477 -20.90 1.63 -7.31
N MET A 478 -22.06 1.33 -7.90
CA MET A 478 -23.33 1.09 -7.21
C MET A 478 -23.28 -0.17 -6.33
N GLN A 479 -22.60 -1.23 -6.78
CA GLN A 479 -22.42 -2.45 -5.97
C GLN A 479 -21.74 -2.18 -4.61
N ARG A 480 -20.83 -1.20 -4.53
CA ARG A 480 -20.16 -0.84 -3.27
C ARG A 480 -21.08 -0.12 -2.27
N GLN A 481 -22.17 0.48 -2.76
CA GLN A 481 -23.13 1.23 -1.96
C GLN A 481 -24.29 0.36 -1.48
N ALA A 482 -24.38 -0.90 -1.93
CA ALA A 482 -25.42 -1.81 -1.51
C ALA A 482 -25.35 -2.07 0.00
N VAL A 483 -26.43 -1.77 0.73
CA VAL A 483 -26.51 -1.96 2.17
C VAL A 483 -26.91 -3.41 2.49
N PRO A 484 -26.31 -4.05 3.52
CA PRO A 484 -26.68 -5.39 3.95
C PRO A 484 -28.16 -5.47 4.37
N LEU A 485 -28.89 -6.40 3.78
CA LEU A 485 -30.29 -6.67 4.10
C LEU A 485 -30.43 -7.62 5.29
N LEU A 486 -31.59 -7.64 5.93
CA LEU A 486 -31.94 -8.59 6.99
C LEU A 486 -31.82 -10.06 6.49
N HIS A 487 -32.33 -10.28 5.27
CA HIS A 487 -32.31 -11.55 4.55
C HIS A 487 -31.69 -11.37 3.17
N THR A 488 -30.48 -11.92 3.00
CA THR A 488 -29.73 -11.89 1.74
C THR A 488 -29.79 -13.25 1.04
N GLU A 489 -29.74 -13.23 -0.28
CA GLU A 489 -29.74 -14.44 -1.10
C GLU A 489 -28.55 -14.42 -2.06
N ALA A 490 -27.92 -15.58 -2.27
CA ALA A 490 -26.89 -15.72 -3.27
C ALA A 490 -27.45 -15.38 -4.67
N PRO A 491 -26.69 -14.69 -5.53
CA PRO A 491 -27.17 -14.31 -6.85
C PRO A 491 -27.43 -15.56 -7.70
N VAL A 492 -28.61 -15.63 -8.33
CA VAL A 492 -28.95 -16.75 -9.23
C VAL A 492 -28.04 -16.79 -10.46
N VAL A 493 -27.58 -15.61 -10.91
CA VAL A 493 -26.63 -15.46 -12.00
C VAL A 493 -25.37 -14.79 -11.46
N GLY A 494 -24.35 -15.58 -11.16
CA GLY A 494 -23.04 -15.12 -10.66
C GLY A 494 -21.89 -15.45 -11.61
N THR A 495 -20.68 -15.01 -11.27
CA THR A 495 -19.48 -15.22 -12.09
C THR A 495 -18.49 -16.23 -11.48
N GLY A 496 -18.77 -16.71 -10.25
CA GLY A 496 -17.89 -17.53 -9.43
C GLY A 496 -16.84 -16.73 -8.64
N MET A 497 -16.84 -15.40 -8.77
CA MET A 497 -15.97 -14.51 -7.97
C MET A 497 -16.56 -14.21 -6.59
N GLU A 498 -17.85 -14.49 -6.37
CA GLU A 498 -18.61 -14.20 -5.16
C GLU A 498 -18.00 -14.88 -3.94
N TYR A 499 -17.67 -16.17 -4.05
CA TYR A 499 -17.00 -16.92 -2.98
C TYR A 499 -15.62 -16.35 -2.63
N VAL A 500 -14.84 -15.98 -3.66
CA VAL A 500 -13.49 -15.42 -3.49
C VAL A 500 -13.56 -14.04 -2.83
N ALA A 501 -14.44 -13.17 -3.31
CA ALA A 501 -14.67 -11.84 -2.76
C ALA A 501 -15.17 -11.93 -1.31
N ALA A 502 -16.14 -12.77 -1.01
CA ALA A 502 -16.61 -12.94 0.36
C ALA A 502 -15.48 -13.45 1.27
N ARG A 503 -14.76 -14.50 0.87
CA ARG A 503 -13.69 -15.10 1.69
C ARG A 503 -12.55 -14.12 1.98
N ASP A 504 -12.06 -13.44 0.95
CA ASP A 504 -10.88 -12.58 1.06
C ASP A 504 -11.19 -11.22 1.72
N SER A 505 -12.47 -10.88 1.89
CA SER A 505 -12.88 -9.70 2.65
C SER A 505 -12.53 -9.80 4.14
N GLY A 506 -12.48 -11.03 4.67
CA GLY A 506 -12.28 -11.30 6.09
C GLY A 506 -13.54 -11.10 6.96
N VAL A 507 -14.71 -10.81 6.37
CA VAL A 507 -15.97 -10.65 7.13
C VAL A 507 -16.56 -11.98 7.59
N MET A 508 -16.25 -13.07 6.89
CA MET A 508 -16.71 -14.42 7.23
C MET A 508 -15.69 -15.12 8.12
N VAL A 509 -16.19 -16.01 8.98
CA VAL A 509 -15.33 -16.77 9.88
C VAL A 509 -14.93 -18.08 9.21
N THR A 510 -13.62 -18.34 9.14
CA THR A 510 -13.04 -19.56 8.56
C THR A 510 -12.39 -20.45 9.61
N ALA A 511 -12.49 -21.76 9.43
CA ALA A 511 -11.89 -22.75 10.32
C ALA A 511 -10.36 -22.73 10.18
N LYS A 512 -9.64 -22.44 11.28
CA LYS A 512 -8.17 -22.44 11.34
C LYS A 512 -7.57 -23.84 11.20
N ARG A 513 -8.24 -24.83 11.77
CA ARG A 513 -7.86 -26.25 11.78
C ARG A 513 -9.04 -27.11 11.37
N SER A 514 -8.76 -28.27 10.79
CA SER A 514 -9.77 -29.28 10.54
C SER A 514 -10.20 -29.91 11.86
N GLY A 515 -11.48 -30.21 12.01
CA GLY A 515 -12.04 -30.73 13.25
C GLY A 515 -13.53 -31.05 13.13
N VAL A 516 -14.12 -31.44 14.26
CA VAL A 516 -15.56 -31.70 14.39
C VAL A 516 -16.18 -30.56 15.18
N VAL A 517 -17.28 -30.01 14.69
CA VAL A 517 -18.03 -28.98 15.39
C VAL A 517 -18.69 -29.60 16.62
N GLU A 518 -18.26 -29.19 17.81
CA GLU A 518 -18.79 -29.72 19.07
C GLU A 518 -20.10 -29.01 19.43
N SER A 519 -20.07 -27.68 19.46
CA SER A 519 -21.25 -26.87 19.75
C SER A 519 -21.34 -25.66 18.82
N VAL A 520 -22.58 -25.30 18.48
CA VAL A 520 -22.92 -24.13 17.67
C VAL A 520 -23.94 -23.32 18.43
N ASP A 521 -23.59 -22.07 18.69
CA ASP A 521 -24.50 -21.05 19.22
C ASP A 521 -24.52 -19.84 18.28
N ALA A 522 -25.52 -18.98 18.42
CA ALA A 522 -25.63 -17.75 17.64
C ALA A 522 -24.44 -16.80 17.88
N SER A 523 -23.77 -16.90 19.03
CA SER A 523 -22.66 -16.04 19.47
C SER A 523 -21.28 -16.67 19.32
N ARG A 524 -21.17 -18.00 19.32
CA ARG A 524 -19.89 -18.71 19.23
C ARG A 524 -20.02 -20.08 18.57
N VAL A 525 -18.95 -20.53 17.94
CA VAL A 525 -18.81 -21.88 17.36
C VAL A 525 -17.59 -22.54 17.98
N VAL A 526 -17.75 -23.75 18.49
CA VAL A 526 -16.66 -24.52 19.12
C VAL A 526 -16.31 -25.70 18.21
N VAL A 527 -15.07 -25.73 17.75
CA VAL A 527 -14.55 -26.81 16.89
C VAL A 527 -13.47 -27.59 17.65
N LYS A 528 -13.71 -28.89 17.79
CA LYS A 528 -12.77 -29.84 18.37
C LYS A 528 -11.79 -30.31 17.30
N CYS A 529 -10.52 -29.98 17.48
CA CYS A 529 -9.44 -30.25 16.54
C CYS A 529 -8.48 -31.29 17.11
N ASP A 530 -7.64 -31.88 16.25
CA ASP A 530 -6.59 -32.78 16.71
C ASP A 530 -5.58 -32.04 17.59
N GLY A 531 -5.63 -32.30 18.91
CA GLY A 531 -4.74 -31.70 19.90
C GLY A 531 -5.23 -30.39 20.54
N GLY A 532 -6.51 -30.03 20.41
CA GLY A 532 -7.09 -28.91 21.16
C GLY A 532 -8.42 -28.43 20.61
N VAL A 533 -8.83 -27.21 20.99
CA VAL A 533 -10.10 -26.60 20.59
C VAL A 533 -9.84 -25.24 19.98
N ASP A 534 -10.63 -24.92 18.95
CA ASP A 534 -10.75 -23.57 18.46
C ASP A 534 -12.14 -23.04 18.81
N ILE A 535 -12.18 -22.00 19.63
CA ILE A 535 -13.40 -21.24 19.93
C ILE A 535 -13.44 -20.03 19.00
N TYR A 536 -14.49 -19.95 18.19
CA TYR A 536 -14.75 -18.85 17.27
C TYR A 536 -15.86 -17.98 17.82
N LYS A 537 -15.52 -16.79 18.31
CA LYS A 537 -16.49 -15.78 18.74
C LYS A 537 -17.03 -15.02 17.52
N LEU A 538 -18.34 -15.02 17.35
CA LEU A 538 -19.02 -14.34 16.26
C LEU A 538 -19.33 -12.90 16.64
N ILE A 539 -19.23 -11.99 15.67
CA ILE A 539 -19.61 -10.58 15.82
C ILE A 539 -21.13 -10.47 15.68
N LYS A 540 -21.80 -9.86 16.66
CA LYS A 540 -23.26 -9.67 16.68
C LYS A 540 -23.59 -8.19 16.73
N PHE A 541 -24.51 -7.75 15.86
CA PHE A 541 -25.09 -6.41 15.84
C PHE A 541 -24.07 -5.29 16.10
N TYR A 542 -22.95 -5.32 15.38
CA TYR A 542 -21.89 -4.34 15.52
C TYR A 542 -22.07 -3.21 14.51
N ARG A 543 -21.84 -1.96 14.95
CA ARG A 543 -21.94 -0.78 14.09
C ARG A 543 -20.74 -0.68 13.14
N SER A 544 -21.00 -0.57 11.84
CA SER A 544 -19.98 -0.19 10.84
C SER A 544 -19.74 1.32 10.82
N ASN A 545 -18.67 1.78 10.16
CA ASN A 545 -18.38 3.21 9.99
C ASN A 545 -19.52 4.00 9.30
N GLN A 546 -20.31 3.34 8.44
CA GLN A 546 -21.43 3.94 7.71
C GLN A 546 -22.79 3.74 8.44
N GLY A 547 -22.78 3.26 9.69
CA GLY A 547 -24.01 3.03 10.46
C GLY A 547 -24.81 1.79 10.04
N THR A 548 -24.27 0.94 9.15
CA THR A 548 -24.88 -0.36 8.83
C THR A 548 -24.54 -1.42 9.88
N CYS A 549 -25.37 -2.47 9.97
CA CYS A 549 -25.19 -3.57 10.91
C CYS A 549 -24.25 -4.68 10.39
N VAL A 550 -23.17 -4.94 11.11
CA VAL A 550 -22.30 -6.10 10.94
C VAL A 550 -22.75 -7.22 11.88
N ASN A 551 -23.27 -8.30 11.30
CA ASN A 551 -23.75 -9.46 12.05
C ASN A 551 -23.31 -10.75 11.37
N GLN A 552 -22.67 -11.62 12.14
CA GLN A 552 -22.25 -12.94 11.70
C GLN A 552 -23.25 -14.02 12.13
N LYS A 553 -23.51 -14.98 11.23
CA LYS A 553 -24.48 -16.06 11.44
C LYS A 553 -23.78 -17.41 11.19
N PRO A 554 -23.82 -18.36 12.13
CA PRO A 554 -23.22 -19.68 11.92
C PRO A 554 -23.96 -20.42 10.81
N ILE A 555 -23.20 -21.10 9.93
CA ILE A 555 -23.76 -21.93 8.84
C ILE A 555 -23.59 -23.43 9.09
N VAL A 556 -22.62 -23.81 9.93
CA VAL A 556 -22.34 -25.20 10.29
C VAL A 556 -23.28 -25.71 11.38
N LYS A 557 -23.44 -27.04 11.44
CA LYS A 557 -24.24 -27.71 12.48
C LYS A 557 -23.34 -28.46 13.47
N SER A 558 -23.82 -28.68 14.69
CA SER A 558 -23.14 -29.55 15.66
C SER A 558 -23.01 -30.97 15.11
N GLY A 559 -21.83 -31.55 15.26
CA GLY A 559 -21.44 -32.85 14.70
C GLY A 559 -20.87 -32.80 13.27
N GLU A 560 -20.89 -31.65 12.60
CA GLU A 560 -20.35 -31.51 11.24
C GLU A 560 -18.80 -31.54 11.25
N ILE A 561 -18.21 -32.17 10.23
CA ILE A 561 -16.76 -32.21 10.04
C ILE A 561 -16.35 -31.03 9.17
N VAL A 562 -15.54 -30.13 9.72
CA VAL A 562 -15.03 -28.95 9.02
C VAL A 562 -13.58 -29.14 8.60
N LYS A 563 -13.24 -28.65 7.41
CA LYS A 563 -11.86 -28.62 6.90
C LYS A 563 -11.20 -27.28 7.21
N LYS A 564 -9.87 -27.28 7.35
CA LYS A 564 -9.08 -26.04 7.40
C LYS A 564 -9.41 -25.15 6.19
N GLY A 565 -9.78 -23.90 6.48
CA GLY A 565 -10.17 -22.89 5.50
C GLY A 565 -11.64 -22.92 5.10
N GLN A 566 -12.44 -23.87 5.58
CA GLN A 566 -13.89 -23.90 5.35
C GLN A 566 -14.56 -22.76 6.13
N ILE A 567 -15.57 -22.14 5.51
CA ILE A 567 -16.37 -21.09 6.14
C ILE A 567 -17.30 -21.73 7.16
N ILE A 568 -17.33 -21.19 8.38
CA ILE A 568 -18.16 -21.68 9.49
C ILE A 568 -19.27 -20.72 9.88
N ALA A 569 -19.10 -19.43 9.57
CA ALA A 569 -20.12 -18.41 9.76
C ALA A 569 -20.06 -17.37 8.63
N ASP A 570 -21.24 -17.05 8.12
CA ASP A 570 -21.47 -15.95 7.17
C ASP A 570 -21.37 -14.61 7.89
N GLY A 571 -20.98 -13.58 7.15
CA GLY A 571 -20.97 -12.19 7.58
C GLY A 571 -22.14 -11.38 6.99
N PRO A 572 -22.11 -10.04 7.11
CA PRO A 572 -23.09 -9.18 6.46
C PRO A 572 -23.00 -9.32 4.94
N ALA A 573 -24.14 -9.29 4.25
CA ALA A 573 -24.21 -9.41 2.78
C ALA A 573 -23.50 -10.65 2.21
N THR A 574 -23.61 -11.78 2.90
CA THR A 574 -23.13 -13.09 2.44
C THR A 574 -24.19 -14.17 2.67
N ALA A 575 -24.15 -15.24 1.87
CA ALA A 575 -25.04 -16.39 2.00
C ALA A 575 -24.30 -17.67 1.62
N LEU A 576 -24.20 -18.61 2.55
CA LEU A 576 -23.54 -19.92 2.40
C LEU A 576 -22.10 -19.81 1.85
N GLY A 577 -21.38 -18.78 2.29
CA GLY A 577 -20.01 -18.51 1.87
C GLY A 577 -19.85 -17.69 0.58
N GLU A 578 -20.93 -17.35 -0.12
CA GLU A 578 -20.91 -16.49 -1.29
C GLU A 578 -21.29 -15.05 -0.95
N LEU A 579 -20.79 -14.10 -1.74
CA LEU A 579 -21.19 -12.70 -1.64
C LEU A 579 -22.65 -12.54 -2.11
N ALA A 580 -23.48 -11.99 -1.24
CA ALA A 580 -24.91 -11.80 -1.44
C ALA A 580 -25.29 -10.35 -1.10
N LEU A 581 -25.03 -9.43 -2.03
CA LEU A 581 -25.25 -7.99 -1.83
C LEU A 581 -26.74 -7.61 -1.72
N GLY A 582 -27.65 -8.47 -2.16
CA GLY A 582 -29.07 -8.17 -2.20
C GLY A 582 -29.93 -9.42 -2.25
N LYS A 583 -31.03 -9.35 -3.01
CA LYS A 583 -32.03 -10.41 -3.13
C LYS A 583 -32.50 -10.56 -4.57
N ASN A 584 -32.79 -11.79 -4.99
CA ASN A 584 -33.29 -12.06 -6.33
C ASN A 584 -34.80 -11.78 -6.38
N VAL A 585 -35.26 -11.06 -7.41
CA VAL A 585 -36.69 -10.73 -7.58
C VAL A 585 -37.16 -11.00 -9.00
N LEU A 586 -38.45 -11.28 -9.16
CA LEU A 586 -39.08 -11.39 -10.46
C LEU A 586 -39.32 -10.00 -11.05
N VAL A 587 -38.68 -9.72 -12.19
CA VAL A 587 -38.78 -8.44 -12.90
C VAL A 587 -39.47 -8.66 -14.24
N ALA A 588 -40.36 -7.73 -14.62
CA ALA A 588 -40.99 -7.70 -15.93
C ALA A 588 -40.69 -6.35 -16.61
N PHE A 589 -40.17 -6.40 -17.84
CA PHE A 589 -39.92 -5.22 -18.63
C PHE A 589 -41.16 -4.86 -19.45
N MET A 590 -41.95 -3.90 -18.96
CA MET A 590 -43.10 -3.35 -19.69
C MET A 590 -43.42 -1.94 -19.19
N PRO A 591 -43.93 -1.03 -20.04
CA PRO A 591 -44.49 0.23 -19.56
C PRO A 591 -45.73 -0.06 -18.72
N TRP A 592 -45.84 0.57 -17.54
CA TRP A 592 -46.96 0.36 -16.62
C TRP A 592 -47.55 1.70 -16.19
N ASN A 593 -48.58 2.15 -16.92
CA ASN A 593 -49.33 3.39 -16.65
C ASN A 593 -48.44 4.64 -16.46
N GLY A 594 -47.22 4.64 -17.00
CA GLY A 594 -46.26 5.74 -16.84
C GLY A 594 -45.58 5.82 -15.47
N TYR A 595 -45.85 4.89 -14.54
CA TYR A 595 -45.20 4.91 -13.21
C TYR A 595 -43.72 4.50 -13.26
N ASN A 596 -43.31 3.78 -14.31
CA ASN A 596 -41.93 3.45 -14.60
C ASN A 596 -41.33 4.35 -15.69
N PHE A 597 -41.74 5.62 -15.72
CA PHE A 597 -41.14 6.62 -16.60
C PHE A 597 -39.70 6.91 -16.17
N GLU A 598 -38.82 7.18 -17.15
CA GLU A 598 -37.37 7.25 -16.96
C GLU A 598 -36.80 5.99 -16.30
N ASP A 599 -36.17 6.11 -15.13
CA ASP A 599 -35.56 5.00 -14.39
C ASP A 599 -36.37 4.63 -13.12
N ALA A 600 -37.63 5.07 -13.04
CA ALA A 600 -38.49 4.76 -11.91
C ALA A 600 -38.85 3.26 -11.84
N ILE A 601 -38.79 2.69 -10.64
CA ILE A 601 -39.09 1.29 -10.40
C ILE A 601 -40.42 1.16 -9.64
N ILE A 602 -41.31 0.32 -10.14
CA ILE A 602 -42.57 -0.02 -9.47
C ILE A 602 -42.34 -1.26 -8.63
N LEU A 603 -42.62 -1.16 -7.33
CA LEU A 603 -42.49 -2.26 -6.39
C LEU A 603 -43.85 -2.86 -6.09
N ASN A 604 -43.90 -4.19 -6.01
CA ASN A 604 -45.07 -4.90 -5.52
C ASN A 604 -45.11 -4.82 -3.99
N GLU A 605 -46.27 -4.48 -3.42
CA GLU A 605 -46.50 -4.39 -1.97
C GLU A 605 -46.07 -5.67 -1.21
N ARG A 606 -46.13 -6.83 -1.86
CA ARG A 606 -45.65 -8.10 -1.30
C ARG A 606 -44.19 -8.04 -0.85
N LEU A 607 -43.33 -7.30 -1.57
CA LEU A 607 -41.91 -7.18 -1.24
C LEU A 607 -41.71 -6.46 0.10
N ALA A 608 -42.50 -5.42 0.36
CA ALA A 608 -42.50 -4.70 1.62
C ALA A 608 -43.05 -5.56 2.77
N LYS A 609 -44.17 -6.28 2.55
CA LYS A 609 -44.76 -7.19 3.55
C LYS A 609 -43.84 -8.37 3.93
N GLN A 610 -42.89 -8.72 3.08
CA GLN A 610 -41.94 -9.80 3.29
C GLN A 610 -40.57 -9.32 3.79
N ASP A 611 -40.43 -8.05 4.15
CA ASP A 611 -39.17 -7.44 4.60
C ASP A 611 -38.00 -7.72 3.64
N THR A 612 -38.29 -7.73 2.33
CA THR A 612 -37.33 -8.17 1.30
C THR A 612 -36.12 -7.24 1.23
N TYR A 613 -36.34 -5.93 1.38
CA TYR A 613 -35.32 -4.89 1.31
C TYR A 613 -35.11 -4.17 2.66
N THR A 614 -35.57 -4.76 3.77
CA THR A 614 -35.38 -4.20 5.11
C THR A 614 -33.92 -4.35 5.54
N SER A 615 -33.27 -3.25 5.90
CA SER A 615 -31.90 -3.19 6.44
C SER A 615 -31.89 -2.77 7.91
N ILE A 616 -30.83 -3.13 8.63
CA ILE A 616 -30.62 -2.71 10.02
C ILE A 616 -29.54 -1.64 10.06
N HIS A 617 -29.88 -0.50 10.65
CA HIS A 617 -28.97 0.61 10.92
C HIS A 617 -28.72 0.71 12.43
N ILE A 618 -27.48 1.02 12.80
CA ILE A 618 -27.05 1.21 14.18
C ILE A 618 -26.38 2.57 14.25
N GLU A 619 -27.02 3.48 14.97
CA GLU A 619 -26.47 4.80 15.24
C GLU A 619 -25.72 4.80 16.58
N GLU A 620 -24.82 5.74 16.76
CA GLU A 620 -24.07 5.88 18.02
C GLU A 620 -24.28 7.30 18.53
N PHE A 621 -24.90 7.42 19.69
CA PHE A 621 -25.09 8.68 20.39
C PHE A 621 -24.19 8.72 21.61
N GLU A 622 -23.40 9.77 21.76
CA GLU A 622 -22.49 9.91 22.90
C GLU A 622 -22.70 11.21 23.66
N ILE A 623 -22.54 11.13 24.98
CA ILE A 623 -22.48 12.29 25.85
C ILE A 623 -21.33 12.14 26.83
N GLU A 624 -20.64 13.25 27.08
CA GLU A 624 -19.53 13.32 28.02
C GLU A 624 -19.91 14.21 29.21
N ALA A 625 -19.46 13.77 30.39
CA ALA A 625 -19.49 14.53 31.63
C ALA A 625 -18.08 15.06 31.92
N ARG A 626 -17.98 16.39 31.98
CA ARG A 626 -16.71 17.10 32.14
C ARG A 626 -16.60 17.75 33.51
N GLU A 627 -15.36 17.97 33.95
CA GLU A 627 -15.06 18.82 35.08
C GLU A 627 -15.10 20.28 34.65
N THR A 628 -16.05 21.06 35.19
CA THR A 628 -16.17 22.49 34.92
C THR A 628 -15.57 23.31 36.05
N LYS A 629 -15.41 24.62 35.83
CA LYS A 629 -14.94 25.55 36.88
C LYS A 629 -15.90 25.63 38.07
N LEU A 630 -17.19 25.37 37.86
CA LEU A 630 -18.24 25.47 38.88
C LEU A 630 -18.48 24.15 39.62
N GLY A 631 -17.90 23.05 39.13
CA GLY A 631 -18.09 21.70 39.64
C GLY A 631 -18.10 20.65 38.53
N PRO A 632 -18.07 19.37 38.88
CA PRO A 632 -18.23 18.29 37.91
C PRO A 632 -19.65 18.28 37.32
N GLU A 633 -19.77 18.00 36.03
CA GLU A 633 -21.04 17.56 35.46
C GLU A 633 -21.34 16.14 35.92
N GLU A 634 -22.61 15.87 36.22
CA GLU A 634 -23.04 14.57 36.73
C GLU A 634 -24.05 13.92 35.77
N ILE A 635 -23.93 12.60 35.64
CA ILE A 635 -24.90 11.77 34.92
C ILE A 635 -25.83 11.20 35.97
N THR A 636 -27.09 11.63 35.96
CA THR A 636 -28.09 11.31 36.99
C THR A 636 -29.49 11.29 36.40
N ARG A 637 -30.38 10.54 37.06
CA ARG A 637 -31.82 10.53 36.76
C ARG A 637 -32.54 11.74 37.36
N ASP A 638 -31.96 12.39 38.37
CA ASP A 638 -32.55 13.55 39.04
C ASP A 638 -32.33 14.81 38.20
N ILE A 639 -33.27 15.06 37.29
CA ILE A 639 -33.17 16.10 36.26
C ILE A 639 -34.26 17.15 36.51
N PRO A 640 -33.89 18.44 36.63
CA PRO A 640 -34.83 19.52 36.90
C PRO A 640 -35.83 19.74 35.75
N ASN A 641 -37.06 20.13 36.07
CA ASN A 641 -38.12 20.54 35.12
C ASN A 641 -38.56 19.48 34.08
N ILE A 642 -38.33 18.18 34.32
CA ILE A 642 -38.74 17.10 33.41
C ILE A 642 -39.87 16.27 34.03
N ALA A 643 -40.89 15.96 33.24
CA ALA A 643 -42.00 15.11 33.67
C ALA A 643 -41.55 13.64 33.85
N GLU A 644 -42.09 12.96 34.86
CA GLU A 644 -41.72 11.58 35.22
C GLU A 644 -41.99 10.57 34.08
N GLU A 645 -42.91 10.87 33.17
CA GLU A 645 -43.20 10.06 31.98
C GLU A 645 -41.99 9.93 31.05
N ILE A 646 -41.21 11.00 30.87
CA ILE A 646 -40.03 11.02 30.01
C ILE A 646 -38.86 10.27 30.68
N LEU A 647 -38.82 10.28 32.02
CA LEU A 647 -37.81 9.58 32.82
C LEU A 647 -38.06 8.07 32.95
N ARG A 648 -39.16 7.56 32.40
CA ARG A 648 -39.58 6.15 32.54
C ARG A 648 -38.52 5.16 32.04
N ASN A 649 -37.85 5.51 30.94
CA ASN A 649 -36.87 4.64 30.29
C ASN A 649 -35.48 4.69 30.93
N LEU A 650 -35.22 5.66 31.81
CA LEU A 650 -33.95 5.80 32.53
C LEU A 650 -33.87 4.83 33.72
N ASP A 651 -32.65 4.38 34.00
CA ASP A 651 -32.28 3.66 35.21
C ASP A 651 -31.92 4.63 36.35
N GLU A 652 -31.59 4.10 37.54
CA GLU A 652 -31.21 4.90 38.70
C GLU A 652 -29.94 5.74 38.47
N SER A 653 -29.08 5.34 37.54
CA SER A 653 -27.88 6.08 37.14
C SER A 653 -28.15 7.16 36.09
N GLY A 654 -29.40 7.34 35.65
CA GLY A 654 -29.77 8.31 34.61
C GLY A 654 -29.45 7.85 33.20
N ILE A 655 -29.34 6.55 32.95
CA ILE A 655 -28.98 5.98 31.65
C ILE A 655 -30.14 5.13 31.14
N VAL A 656 -30.45 5.22 29.84
CA VAL A 656 -31.51 4.42 29.21
C VAL A 656 -31.24 2.92 29.33
N ARG A 657 -32.32 2.14 29.51
CA ARG A 657 -32.24 0.69 29.62
C ARG A 657 -32.02 0.04 28.25
N ILE A 658 -31.17 -0.98 28.22
CA ILE A 658 -31.00 -1.84 27.04
C ILE A 658 -32.34 -2.54 26.75
N GLY A 659 -32.77 -2.50 25.49
CA GLY A 659 -34.05 -3.03 25.03
C GLY A 659 -35.21 -2.04 25.11
N ALA A 660 -35.00 -0.80 25.56
CA ALA A 660 -36.03 0.23 25.52
C ALA A 660 -36.28 0.68 24.07
N GLU A 661 -37.55 0.76 23.69
CA GLU A 661 -37.97 1.46 22.47
C GLU A 661 -37.99 2.96 22.75
N VAL A 662 -37.28 3.71 21.92
CA VAL A 662 -37.11 5.16 22.05
C VAL A 662 -37.68 5.85 20.81
N LYS A 663 -38.23 7.04 21.06
CA LYS A 663 -38.80 7.92 20.04
C LYS A 663 -38.13 9.29 20.10
N PRO A 664 -38.27 10.10 19.04
CA PRO A 664 -37.79 11.47 19.04
C PRO A 664 -38.23 12.26 20.27
N GLY A 665 -37.26 12.81 21.01
CA GLY A 665 -37.51 13.58 22.24
C GLY A 665 -37.43 12.78 23.54
N ASP A 666 -37.27 11.46 23.49
CA ASP A 666 -36.94 10.66 24.68
C ASP A 666 -35.50 10.96 25.15
N ILE A 667 -35.27 10.84 26.46
CA ILE A 667 -33.93 11.03 27.06
C ILE A 667 -33.19 9.71 27.05
N LEU A 668 -32.04 9.67 26.37
CA LEU A 668 -31.14 8.53 26.34
C LEU A 668 -30.19 8.55 27.56
N VAL A 669 -29.69 9.73 27.91
CA VAL A 669 -28.78 9.90 29.06
C VAL A 669 -29.07 11.23 29.76
N GLY A 670 -29.43 11.14 31.03
CA GLY A 670 -29.61 12.27 31.92
C GLY A 670 -28.28 12.91 32.30
N LYS A 671 -28.12 14.21 32.04
CA LYS A 671 -26.92 14.95 32.45
C LYS A 671 -27.30 16.31 33.02
N VAL A 672 -26.71 16.63 34.16
CA VAL A 672 -26.85 17.92 34.85
C VAL A 672 -25.51 18.64 34.92
N THR A 673 -25.54 19.94 34.66
CA THR A 673 -24.36 20.82 34.73
C THR A 673 -24.56 21.84 35.84
N PRO A 674 -23.60 22.01 36.77
CA PRO A 674 -23.70 23.02 37.81
C PRO A 674 -23.78 24.43 37.20
N LYS A 675 -24.75 25.21 37.64
CA LYS A 675 -25.03 26.56 37.15
C LYS A 675 -24.61 27.57 38.22
N GLY A 676 -23.93 28.63 37.80
CA GLY A 676 -23.63 29.75 38.70
C GLY A 676 -24.89 30.54 39.05
N GLU A 677 -24.90 31.20 40.21
CA GLU A 677 -26.02 32.05 40.62
C GLU A 677 -26.27 33.16 39.59
N THR A 678 -27.40 33.08 38.89
CA THR A 678 -27.88 34.15 38.01
C THR A 678 -28.57 35.23 38.84
N GLN A 679 -28.22 36.51 38.63
CA GLN A 679 -28.98 37.61 39.21
C GLN A 679 -30.37 37.66 38.59
N LEU A 680 -31.36 37.18 39.36
CA LEU A 680 -32.77 37.22 38.97
C LEU A 680 -33.28 38.66 38.92
N THR A 681 -34.10 38.96 37.93
CA THR A 681 -34.84 40.23 37.85
C THR A 681 -35.80 40.38 39.03
N PRO A 682 -36.21 41.61 39.42
CA PRO A 682 -37.20 41.81 40.49
C PRO A 682 -38.50 41.02 40.27
N GLU A 683 -38.94 40.87 39.02
CA GLU A 683 -40.12 40.10 38.62
C GLU A 683 -39.93 38.60 38.87
N GLU A 684 -38.78 38.02 38.49
CA GLU A 684 -38.45 36.62 38.77
C GLU A 684 -38.26 36.36 40.26
N LYS A 685 -37.67 37.31 41.01
CA LYS A 685 -37.57 37.24 42.47
C LYS A 685 -38.96 37.24 43.13
N LEU A 686 -39.89 38.05 42.62
CA LEU A 686 -41.26 38.10 43.10
C LEU A 686 -42.00 36.78 42.80
N LEU A 687 -41.91 36.27 41.57
CA LEU A 687 -42.48 34.97 41.19
C LEU A 687 -41.95 33.86 42.09
N ARG A 688 -40.63 33.84 42.34
CA ARG A 688 -39.99 32.88 43.22
C ARG A 688 -40.46 32.97 44.67
N ALA A 689 -40.70 34.18 45.17
CA ALA A 689 -41.25 34.40 46.51
C ALA A 689 -42.73 33.96 46.62
N ILE A 690 -43.49 34.02 45.53
CA ILE A 690 -44.90 33.61 45.48
C ILE A 690 -45.03 32.08 45.39
N PHE A 691 -44.27 31.43 44.51
CA PHE A 691 -44.39 29.99 44.25
C PHE A 691 -43.49 29.13 45.16
N GLY A 692 -42.52 29.73 45.85
CA GLY A 692 -41.62 29.00 46.74
C GLY A 692 -40.60 28.12 46.02
N ASP A 693 -40.50 28.22 44.70
CA ASP A 693 -39.57 27.44 43.89
C ASP A 693 -38.11 27.78 44.28
N LYS A 694 -37.37 26.77 44.73
CA LYS A 694 -35.93 26.93 44.92
C LYS A 694 -35.31 27.11 43.53
N ALA A 695 -34.37 28.06 43.38
CA ALA A 695 -33.58 28.11 42.15
C ALA A 695 -32.75 26.84 42.14
N GLU A 696 -32.96 26.04 41.11
CA GLU A 696 -32.18 24.85 40.89
C GLU A 696 -30.75 25.28 40.56
N GLU A 697 -29.80 24.78 41.34
CA GLU A 697 -28.37 25.07 41.21
C GLU A 697 -27.75 24.36 40.00
N VAL A 698 -28.55 23.58 39.26
CA VAL A 698 -28.14 22.76 38.14
C VAL A 698 -28.98 23.07 36.90
N ARG A 699 -28.33 23.01 35.73
CA ARG A 699 -28.95 23.12 34.42
C ARG A 699 -29.01 21.74 33.78
N GLU A 700 -30.15 21.44 33.18
CA GLU A 700 -30.36 20.27 32.34
C GLU A 700 -29.56 20.35 31.03
N ASN A 701 -28.76 19.32 30.74
CA ASN A 701 -27.95 19.19 29.52
C ASN A 701 -27.96 17.73 29.02
N CYS A 702 -29.15 17.12 28.93
CA CYS A 702 -29.31 15.70 28.62
C CYS A 702 -29.03 15.34 27.15
N LEU A 703 -28.82 14.05 26.91
CA LEU A 703 -28.79 13.46 25.57
C LEU A 703 -30.20 13.02 25.19
N TYR A 704 -30.76 13.66 24.16
CA TYR A 704 -32.05 13.33 23.60
C TYR A 704 -31.91 12.52 22.31
N ASP A 705 -32.89 11.66 22.05
CA ASP A 705 -33.03 10.97 20.76
C ASP A 705 -33.36 12.00 19.65
N PRO A 706 -32.58 12.08 18.56
CA PRO A 706 -32.75 13.08 17.52
C PRO A 706 -34.05 12.90 16.72
N PRO A 707 -34.58 13.98 16.11
CA PRO A 707 -35.80 13.91 15.31
C PRO A 707 -35.64 13.02 14.08
N GLY A 708 -36.64 12.16 13.85
CA GLY A 708 -36.71 11.30 12.67
C GLY A 708 -36.07 9.92 12.81
N ILE A 709 -35.53 9.60 13.99
CA ILE A 709 -35.02 8.26 14.33
C ILE A 709 -35.99 7.65 15.34
N GLU A 710 -36.34 6.38 15.14
CA GLU A 710 -37.05 5.57 16.12
C GLU A 710 -36.41 4.19 16.13
N GLY A 711 -36.28 3.59 17.30
CA GLY A 711 -35.55 2.34 17.39
C GLY A 711 -35.51 1.75 18.79
N THR A 712 -34.72 0.69 18.93
CA THR A 712 -34.51 0.00 20.20
C THR A 712 -33.06 0.15 20.60
N VAL A 713 -32.82 0.56 21.86
CA VAL A 713 -31.47 0.63 22.41
C VAL A 713 -30.87 -0.76 22.50
N ILE A 714 -29.79 -1.03 21.78
CA ILE A 714 -29.18 -2.37 21.72
C ILE A 714 -28.03 -2.55 22.71
N ASP A 715 -27.27 -1.50 22.98
CA ASP A 715 -26.08 -1.56 23.83
C ASP A 715 -25.80 -0.19 24.45
N VAL A 716 -25.17 -0.19 25.63
CA VAL A 716 -24.72 1.02 26.30
C VAL A 716 -23.34 0.81 26.86
N LYS A 717 -22.40 1.66 26.44
CA LYS A 717 -21.01 1.62 26.93
C LYS A 717 -20.72 2.83 27.80
N ILE A 718 -20.17 2.54 28.97
CA ILE A 718 -19.79 3.55 29.96
C ILE A 718 -18.28 3.49 30.11
N LEU A 719 -17.60 4.57 29.74
CA LEU A 719 -16.17 4.75 29.90
C LEU A 719 -15.93 5.73 31.06
N SER A 720 -15.16 5.30 32.05
CA SER A 720 -14.88 6.10 33.25
C SER A 720 -13.39 6.32 33.42
N ARG A 721 -13.00 7.56 33.72
CA ARG A 721 -11.60 7.91 33.99
C ARG A 721 -11.08 7.12 35.21
N LYS A 722 -9.84 6.68 35.13
CA LYS A 722 -9.11 6.04 36.23
C LYS A 722 -9.09 6.93 37.48
N GLY A 723 -9.68 6.44 38.58
CA GLY A 723 -9.74 7.14 39.88
C GLY A 723 -11.11 7.72 40.23
N VAL A 724 -12.05 7.76 39.28
CA VAL A 724 -13.46 8.10 39.54
C VAL A 724 -14.17 6.87 40.11
N GLU A 725 -15.08 7.05 41.07
CA GLU A 725 -15.90 5.94 41.58
C GLU A 725 -16.78 5.37 40.46
N LYS A 726 -16.77 4.04 40.33
CA LYS A 726 -17.60 3.34 39.35
C LYS A 726 -19.02 3.17 39.90
N ASP A 727 -20.00 3.58 39.11
CA ASP A 727 -21.42 3.35 39.39
C ASP A 727 -21.75 1.84 39.45
N GLU A 728 -22.87 1.50 40.07
CA GLU A 728 -23.34 0.12 40.16
C GLU A 728 -23.53 -0.51 38.78
N ARG A 729 -24.06 0.26 37.82
CA ARG A 729 -24.23 -0.18 36.43
C ARG A 729 -22.90 -0.58 35.79
N THR A 730 -21.88 0.25 35.90
CA THR A 730 -20.52 -0.03 35.38
C THR A 730 -19.93 -1.29 36.03
N LYS A 731 -20.11 -1.46 37.34
CA LYS A 731 -19.66 -2.66 38.07
C LYS A 731 -20.40 -3.92 37.63
N SER A 732 -21.68 -3.82 37.29
CA SER A 732 -22.48 -4.96 36.81
C SER A 732 -22.02 -5.45 35.44
N ILE A 733 -21.80 -4.53 34.49
CA ILE A 733 -21.30 -4.83 33.14
C ILE A 733 -19.91 -5.49 33.22
N GLU A 734 -19.01 -4.91 34.01
CA GLU A 734 -17.66 -5.47 34.20
C GLU A 734 -17.69 -6.88 34.79
N LYS A 735 -18.61 -7.16 35.73
CA LYS A 735 -18.78 -8.51 36.30
C LYS A 735 -19.29 -9.52 35.27
N GLU A 736 -20.27 -9.15 34.45
CA GLU A 736 -20.79 -10.01 33.39
C GLU A 736 -19.72 -10.35 32.36
N ASP A 737 -18.92 -9.36 31.93
CA ASP A 737 -17.85 -9.60 30.97
C ASP A 737 -16.71 -10.46 31.55
N ILE A 738 -16.35 -10.25 32.82
CA ILE A 738 -15.40 -11.13 33.52
C ILE A 738 -15.94 -12.55 33.62
N GLN A 739 -17.25 -12.71 33.89
CA GLN A 739 -17.89 -14.02 34.00
C GLN A 739 -17.83 -14.78 32.66
N ARG A 740 -18.13 -14.11 31.53
CA ARG A 740 -18.00 -14.70 30.19
C ARG A 740 -16.58 -15.19 29.90
N ILE A 741 -15.58 -14.39 30.25
CA ILE A 741 -14.16 -14.77 30.08
C ILE A 741 -13.80 -16.00 30.92
N LYS A 742 -14.34 -16.12 32.13
CA LYS A 742 -14.13 -17.30 32.98
C LYS A 742 -14.80 -18.55 32.42
N GLU A 743 -15.98 -18.41 31.82
CA GLU A 743 -16.68 -19.51 31.15
C GLU A 743 -15.89 -20.02 29.94
N ASP A 744 -15.33 -19.12 29.13
CA ASP A 744 -14.45 -19.48 28.01
C ASP A 744 -13.19 -20.21 28.50
N LEU A 745 -12.56 -19.74 29.59
CA LEU A 745 -11.41 -20.41 30.20
C LEU A 745 -11.78 -21.82 30.69
N ALA A 746 -12.91 -21.96 31.39
CA ALA A 746 -13.36 -23.24 31.91
C ALA A 746 -13.63 -24.26 30.79
N GLU A 747 -14.18 -23.80 29.66
CA GLU A 747 -14.41 -24.63 28.48
C GLU A 747 -13.10 -25.10 27.84
N GLU A 748 -12.12 -24.19 27.65
CA GLU A 748 -10.80 -24.55 27.11
C GLU A 748 -10.05 -25.53 28.01
N ILE A 749 -10.13 -25.35 29.34
CA ILE A 749 -9.55 -26.28 30.32
C ILE A 749 -10.23 -27.65 30.21
N ARG A 750 -11.56 -27.71 30.24
CA ARG A 750 -12.32 -28.98 30.16
C ARG A 750 -11.88 -29.81 28.96
N ILE A 751 -11.77 -29.18 27.79
CA ILE A 751 -11.49 -29.93 26.57
C ILE A 751 -10.00 -30.26 26.45
N THR A 752 -9.12 -29.42 26.97
CA THR A 752 -7.69 -29.74 27.12
C THR A 752 -7.50 -30.96 28.01
N GLU A 753 -8.26 -31.07 29.11
CA GLU A 753 -8.28 -32.25 29.98
C GLU A 753 -8.87 -33.49 29.28
N GLU A 754 -9.97 -33.36 28.54
CA GLU A 754 -10.52 -34.47 27.75
C GLU A 754 -9.52 -35.00 26.71
N SER A 755 -8.82 -34.09 26.02
CA SER A 755 -7.78 -34.42 25.03
C SER A 755 -6.62 -35.18 25.68
N LYS A 756 -6.17 -34.72 26.85
CA LYS A 756 -5.22 -35.43 27.71
C LYS A 756 -5.73 -36.84 28.04
N ASN A 757 -6.95 -36.95 28.57
CA ASN A 757 -7.53 -38.22 29.01
C ASN A 757 -7.65 -39.21 27.84
N LYS A 758 -8.04 -38.74 26.65
CA LYS A 758 -8.11 -39.56 25.44
C LYS A 758 -6.73 -40.10 25.03
N LYS A 759 -5.71 -39.23 24.97
CA LYS A 759 -4.32 -39.65 24.68
C LYS A 759 -3.80 -40.66 25.70
N ILE A 760 -4.09 -40.44 26.98
CA ILE A 760 -3.70 -41.36 28.07
C ILE A 760 -4.40 -42.71 27.92
N ARG A 761 -5.71 -42.73 27.60
CA ARG A 761 -6.47 -43.97 27.36
C ARG A 761 -5.93 -44.77 26.17
N GLU A 762 -5.57 -44.11 25.06
CA GLU A 762 -4.93 -44.75 23.90
C GLU A 762 -3.55 -45.34 24.25
N MET A 763 -2.76 -44.64 25.06
CA MET A 763 -1.44 -45.13 25.53
C MET A 763 -1.54 -46.29 26.52
N LEU A 764 -2.62 -46.35 27.31
CA LEU A 764 -2.92 -47.41 28.29
C LEU A 764 -3.51 -48.68 27.67
N LEU A 765 -4.10 -48.59 26.47
CA LEU A 765 -4.71 -49.72 25.76
C LEU A 765 -3.68 -50.84 25.50
N GLY A 766 -4.00 -52.07 25.93
CA GLY A 766 -3.16 -53.25 25.73
C GLY A 766 -1.97 -53.39 26.69
N GLN A 767 -1.77 -52.47 27.63
CA GLN A 767 -0.64 -52.48 28.56
C GLN A 767 -0.84 -53.36 29.80
N LYS A 768 0.27 -53.89 30.34
CA LYS A 768 0.28 -54.70 31.58
C LYS A 768 0.39 -53.81 32.80
N ILE A 769 -0.47 -54.05 33.79
CA ILE A 769 -0.54 -53.23 35.01
C ILE A 769 0.39 -53.79 36.10
N ALA A 770 1.08 -52.91 36.81
CA ALA A 770 2.02 -53.25 37.89
C ALA A 770 1.35 -53.52 39.26
N GLU A 771 0.13 -53.03 39.47
CA GLU A 771 -0.68 -53.15 40.69
C GLU A 771 -2.16 -53.46 40.35
N ASP A 772 -2.92 -54.03 41.29
CA ASP A 772 -4.34 -54.30 41.09
C ASP A 772 -5.15 -52.99 41.00
N ILE A 773 -5.93 -52.80 39.92
CA ILE A 773 -6.81 -51.63 39.78
C ILE A 773 -8.12 -51.91 40.49
N LYS A 774 -8.48 -51.09 41.47
CA LYS A 774 -9.77 -51.10 42.17
C LYS A 774 -10.58 -49.87 41.78
N LEU A 775 -11.90 -50.03 41.65
CA LEU A 775 -12.80 -48.91 41.40
C LEU A 775 -12.86 -47.99 42.63
N PRO A 776 -12.83 -46.66 42.47
CA PRO A 776 -13.03 -45.74 43.60
C PRO A 776 -14.41 -45.98 44.23
N GLY A 777 -14.43 -46.35 45.52
CA GLY A 777 -15.65 -46.59 46.30
C GLY A 777 -16.12 -48.06 46.40
N THR A 778 -15.49 -49.02 45.69
CA THR A 778 -15.83 -50.45 45.78
C THR A 778 -14.59 -51.33 45.96
N LYS A 779 -14.72 -52.47 46.65
CA LYS A 779 -13.63 -53.46 46.83
C LYS A 779 -13.39 -54.34 45.59
N THR A 780 -14.07 -54.08 44.48
CA THR A 780 -14.00 -54.85 43.23
C THR A 780 -12.71 -54.51 42.46
N ILE A 781 -11.98 -55.57 42.11
CA ILE A 781 -10.75 -55.50 41.32
C ILE A 781 -11.15 -55.55 39.84
N LEU A 782 -10.94 -54.45 39.12
CA LEU A 782 -11.22 -54.33 37.68
C LEU A 782 -10.19 -55.10 36.84
N CYS A 783 -8.91 -55.04 37.23
CA CYS A 783 -7.86 -55.77 36.54
C CYS A 783 -6.75 -56.17 37.52
N GLN A 784 -6.40 -57.46 37.50
CA GLN A 784 -5.34 -58.05 38.34
C GLN A 784 -3.95 -57.74 37.77
N LYS A 785 -2.96 -57.61 38.65
CA LYS A 785 -1.55 -57.41 38.35
C LYS A 785 -1.07 -58.35 37.23
N GLY A 786 -0.47 -57.78 36.18
CA GLY A 786 0.09 -58.52 35.04
C GLY A 786 -0.86 -58.80 33.87
N LYS A 787 -2.17 -58.53 33.99
CA LYS A 787 -3.11 -58.62 32.86
C LYS A 787 -3.09 -57.34 31.98
N LYS A 788 -3.45 -57.50 30.71
CA LYS A 788 -3.55 -56.40 29.73
C LYS A 788 -4.84 -55.60 29.96
N LEU A 789 -4.76 -54.29 29.87
CA LEU A 789 -5.91 -53.38 29.84
C LEU A 789 -6.72 -53.56 28.55
N THR A 790 -8.02 -53.85 28.70
CA THR A 790 -9.01 -53.88 27.61
C THR A 790 -9.81 -52.58 27.58
N GLU A 791 -10.47 -52.32 26.46
CA GLU A 791 -11.30 -51.12 26.25
C GLU A 791 -12.45 -51.02 27.27
N GLU A 792 -13.05 -52.16 27.64
CA GLU A 792 -14.06 -52.25 28.71
C GLU A 792 -13.52 -51.87 30.10
N HIS A 793 -12.25 -52.18 30.40
CA HIS A 793 -11.64 -51.78 31.67
C HIS A 793 -11.39 -50.27 31.73
N LEU A 794 -10.98 -49.66 30.61
CA LEU A 794 -10.70 -48.22 30.53
C LEU A 794 -11.95 -47.35 30.57
N ASN A 795 -13.07 -47.82 30.01
CA ASN A 795 -14.35 -47.09 30.06
C ASN A 795 -14.97 -47.04 31.47
N ASN A 796 -14.65 -48.02 32.33
CA ASN A 796 -15.14 -48.09 33.71
C ASN A 796 -14.26 -47.32 34.73
N ILE A 797 -13.12 -46.78 34.31
CA ILE A 797 -12.22 -46.00 35.16
C ILE A 797 -12.57 -44.50 35.03
N PRO A 798 -12.89 -43.81 36.13
CA PRO A 798 -13.08 -42.35 36.10
C PRO A 798 -11.80 -41.63 35.69
N ASP A 799 -11.95 -40.54 34.94
CA ASP A 799 -10.84 -39.75 34.39
C ASP A 799 -9.83 -39.27 35.44
N SER A 800 -10.31 -38.92 36.64
CA SER A 800 -9.48 -38.51 37.78
C SER A 800 -8.55 -39.61 38.31
N TYR A 801 -8.76 -40.87 37.93
CA TYR A 801 -7.96 -42.02 38.35
C TYR A 801 -6.98 -42.52 37.29
N LEU A 802 -7.04 -42.02 36.05
CA LEU A 802 -6.16 -42.44 34.95
C LEU A 802 -4.68 -42.15 35.26
N ASN A 803 -4.38 -41.02 35.91
CA ASN A 803 -3.02 -40.61 36.23
C ASN A 803 -2.40 -41.41 37.40
N LYS A 804 -3.22 -42.14 38.17
CA LYS A 804 -2.77 -42.96 39.32
C LYS A 804 -2.42 -44.39 38.92
N LEU A 805 -2.63 -44.78 37.66
CA LEU A 805 -2.37 -46.13 37.16
C LEU A 805 -0.86 -46.38 36.99
N LYS A 806 -0.34 -47.42 37.64
CA LYS A 806 1.05 -47.86 37.48
C LYS A 806 1.16 -48.95 36.41
N ILE A 807 1.82 -48.63 35.31
CA ILE A 807 2.11 -49.55 34.20
C ILE A 807 3.49 -50.20 34.43
N ALA A 808 3.69 -51.42 33.90
CA ALA A 808 4.97 -52.13 33.96
C ALA A 808 6.04 -51.65 32.95
N ASP A 809 5.67 -50.79 32.00
CA ASP A 809 6.52 -50.28 30.92
C ASP A 809 7.02 -48.85 31.26
N ASP A 810 8.30 -48.72 31.57
CA ASP A 810 8.91 -47.47 32.05
C ASP A 810 8.97 -46.38 30.97
N GLU A 811 9.18 -46.71 29.69
CA GLU A 811 9.23 -45.72 28.61
C GLU A 811 7.88 -45.04 28.39
N LYS A 812 6.78 -45.82 28.41
CA LYS A 812 5.44 -45.24 28.27
C LYS A 812 4.99 -44.52 29.53
N ARG A 813 5.49 -44.91 30.70
CA ARG A 813 5.25 -44.18 31.95
C ARG A 813 5.88 -42.79 31.92
N GLU A 814 7.09 -42.65 31.40
CA GLU A 814 7.70 -41.33 31.17
C GLU A 814 6.93 -40.51 30.14
N LYS A 815 6.46 -41.12 29.05
CA LYS A 815 5.62 -40.43 28.05
C LYS A 815 4.28 -39.94 28.62
N ILE A 816 3.62 -40.71 29.49
CA ILE A 816 2.38 -40.27 30.15
C ILE A 816 2.65 -39.09 31.08
N LYS A 817 3.73 -39.13 31.88
CA LYS A 817 4.16 -37.99 32.71
C LYS A 817 4.52 -36.76 31.88
N LEU A 818 5.12 -36.95 30.71
CA LEU A 818 5.44 -35.86 29.79
C LEU A 818 4.16 -35.20 29.28
N VAL A 819 3.18 -35.99 28.81
CA VAL A 819 1.87 -35.48 28.36
C VAL A 819 1.14 -34.75 29.49
N GLU A 820 1.21 -35.26 30.72
CA GLU A 820 0.63 -34.60 31.89
C GLU A 820 1.29 -33.24 32.14
N LYS A 821 2.63 -33.18 32.18
CA LYS A 821 3.39 -31.95 32.38
C LYS A 821 3.17 -30.93 31.26
N GLU A 822 3.08 -31.39 30.01
CA GLU A 822 2.75 -30.53 28.86
C GLU A 822 1.34 -29.94 29.00
N THR A 823 0.37 -30.76 29.44
CA THR A 823 -1.01 -30.31 29.64
C THR A 823 -1.11 -29.29 30.78
N GLU A 824 -0.44 -29.55 31.92
CA GLU A 824 -0.39 -28.62 33.05
C GLU A 824 0.24 -27.29 32.65
N ASN A 825 1.34 -27.30 31.90
CA ASN A 825 1.96 -26.09 31.38
C ASN A 825 1.03 -25.34 30.39
N CYS A 826 0.29 -26.06 29.55
CA CYS A 826 -0.69 -25.43 28.67
C CYS A 826 -1.81 -24.77 29.48
N ILE A 827 -2.34 -25.44 30.50
CA ILE A 827 -3.38 -24.88 31.38
C ILE A 827 -2.85 -23.64 32.11
N SER A 828 -1.64 -23.67 32.66
CA SER A 828 -1.07 -22.49 33.35
C SER A 828 -0.89 -21.31 32.40
N LEU A 829 -0.44 -21.55 31.16
CA LEU A 829 -0.33 -20.49 30.14
C LEU A 829 -1.69 -19.89 29.75
N LEU A 830 -2.74 -20.72 29.70
CA LEU A 830 -4.12 -20.26 29.46
C LEU A 830 -4.61 -19.40 30.63
N GLU A 831 -4.42 -19.86 31.87
CA GLU A 831 -4.78 -19.10 33.08
C GLU A 831 -4.06 -17.75 33.13
N ASP A 832 -2.75 -17.72 32.84
CA ASP A 832 -1.96 -16.49 32.78
C ASP A 832 -2.51 -15.52 31.73
N SER A 833 -2.74 -16.00 30.50
CA SER A 833 -3.29 -15.19 29.40
C SER A 833 -4.66 -14.59 29.74
N TYR A 834 -5.55 -15.39 30.34
CA TYR A 834 -6.88 -14.94 30.74
C TYR A 834 -6.82 -14.00 31.94
N SER A 835 -5.89 -14.21 32.87
CA SER A 835 -5.65 -13.30 34.00
C SER A 835 -5.20 -11.92 33.52
N GLU A 836 -4.35 -11.85 32.49
CA GLU A 836 -3.95 -10.59 31.87
C GLU A 836 -5.14 -9.88 31.20
N LYS A 837 -6.00 -10.63 30.48
CA LYS A 837 -7.22 -10.06 29.87
C LYS A 837 -8.14 -9.45 30.92
N ILE A 838 -8.38 -10.16 32.02
CA ILE A 838 -9.17 -9.66 33.15
C ILE A 838 -8.49 -8.45 33.79
N GLY A 839 -7.16 -8.49 33.96
CA GLY A 839 -6.37 -7.39 34.51
C GLY A 839 -6.43 -6.12 33.66
N ARG A 840 -6.52 -6.26 32.33
CA ARG A 840 -6.71 -5.13 31.41
C ARG A 840 -8.11 -4.52 31.55
N MET A 841 -9.17 -5.32 31.63
CA MET A 841 -10.53 -4.79 31.82
C MET A 841 -10.74 -4.08 33.16
N LYS A 842 -10.00 -4.49 34.20
CA LYS A 842 -10.03 -3.79 35.50
C LYS A 842 -9.33 -2.43 35.47
N LYS A 843 -8.40 -2.20 34.54
CA LYS A 843 -7.74 -0.89 34.39
C LYS A 843 -8.75 0.07 33.75
N GLY A 844 -9.03 1.18 34.43
CA GLY A 844 -9.91 2.23 33.88
C GLY A 844 -9.36 2.87 32.61
N ASP A 845 -10.23 3.54 31.87
CA ASP A 845 -9.96 4.03 30.52
C ASP A 845 -9.14 5.33 30.50
N GLU A 846 -8.38 5.52 29.41
CA GLU A 846 -7.67 6.77 29.12
C GLU A 846 -8.61 7.76 28.41
N LEU A 847 -9.19 8.69 29.18
CA LEU A 847 -10.09 9.73 28.66
C LEU A 847 -9.38 11.09 28.45
N PRO A 848 -9.83 11.93 27.49
CA PRO A 848 -9.29 13.26 27.24
C PRO A 848 -9.25 14.15 28.50
N PRO A 849 -8.28 15.09 28.62
CA PRO A 849 -8.15 15.95 29.80
C PRO A 849 -9.48 16.63 30.19
N GLY A 850 -9.83 16.58 31.47
CA GLY A 850 -11.09 17.17 31.97
C GLY A 850 -12.37 16.34 31.76
N VAL A 851 -12.34 15.23 31.00
CA VAL A 851 -13.49 14.31 30.89
C VAL A 851 -13.46 13.29 32.02
N LEU A 852 -14.56 13.18 32.77
CA LEU A 852 -14.72 12.27 33.89
C LEU A 852 -15.35 10.94 33.44
N LYS A 853 -16.40 11.03 32.63
CA LYS A 853 -17.20 9.89 32.17
C LYS A 853 -17.73 10.15 30.76
N ILE A 854 -17.76 9.12 29.92
CA ILE A 854 -18.40 9.13 28.59
C ILE A 854 -19.42 8.00 28.56
N VAL A 855 -20.64 8.30 28.14
CA VAL A 855 -21.68 7.30 27.91
C VAL A 855 -22.01 7.29 26.42
N LYS A 856 -21.92 6.11 25.81
CA LYS A 856 -22.28 5.84 24.42
C LYS A 856 -23.50 4.93 24.40
N VAL A 857 -24.53 5.31 23.67
CA VAL A 857 -25.78 4.56 23.47
C VAL A 857 -25.85 4.17 22.00
N TYR A 858 -26.17 2.90 21.74
CA TYR A 858 -26.26 2.32 20.40
C TYR A 858 -27.67 1.85 20.07
#